data_AF-A0A820IXW7-F1
#
_entry.id   AF-A0A820IXW7-F1
#
_cell.length_a   1.000
_cell.length_b   1.000
_cell.length_c   1.000
_cell.angle_alpha   90.00
_cell.angle_beta   90.00
_cell.angle_gamma   90.00
#
_symmetry.space_group_name_H-M   'P 1'
#
loop_
_entity.id
_entity.type
_entity.pdbx_description
1 polymer ?
#
loop_
_entity_poly.entity_id
_entity_poly.type
_entity_poly.pdbx_seq_one_letter_code
_entity_poly.pdbx_strand_id
1 'polypeptide(L)'
;MATKGGRNRNGGGGGGGGGAGGAGGGGGGGGGGGGGYSDDEDDFHNKSQQRQRSSSRHHHHHHRSDRRHVQQQNPLPQQQPYDPNKRRKFGGLDDDELTEDKLQITLLSLGQKIDSTLEQTLRDLCTTLCNDLTKHKKAIFGILNQCIQLLPERITIYSTLIGLLHASIITFGSEFIDTCISSLKEYLLGYKFESIQRYVRFLSDLINVKLISSSSILKLYETLIQTTTETNIPQVRTDFFVSCILISLPYSGKILSEKHNTELNRLLYTIDKYVYKRSKIHVPILQVWTSIEPHPQEEYLDCLWAQIKRLNQDEWSESQIFRPYYTYADTLFSDISASIVHDLPSITIPAHNDTIIYPLPKIVFRMFDYTDVPEQYVLPGAHAIERYLIEDEISNIMHTYHTERKDCAIQLTQIRPKNKIPLNYMIVEVIFGHLFKLPRSQHLELFYGSLLLELCKLQPSTLPPVLVQAVDMLFERLNTMKTSCIERFVKWFSYHLSNFEFTWAWQDWINCLDENSESPKIKFIRETLQRCMRLSFHQRVIEFVPEPFYKLVPNKPSPVFKFEEIDPPIFGSEYAQLLTKKIRERSSAEDILRILNTVPNPSKDDTLSTTTTTTTTTIATTTTSNTNQTTNDLTYNMVQIDLFVSSLLWIGSKSFTHSFASLAKYHQLFKILIETEEQQIQVLKSMYEIWPNHQQMMVVLVDKLVKTQIVECSAVANWVFSSELGSELTNFYVWEILSSTIEKMNRQVEKYHNELLDLRRQLNISAAVQATTRTTDVIPSNEQTIPTNEEKISDEIKMDENDNTTTNEEKPSITNLKRRRESDDDDDEDDDEKQSTEKIQSMQISQPPMDEATAKLHEKYEIVEERLSHAREQQKKLYLIVFQRFIMTLSDFLNECESKNVDPVSTPWLKWIIERLQEIFLLYHEQVFQYVSTFESLIFTSDIDFCILEVFQQFCALRA
;
A
#
# COMPACT_ATOMS: atom_id res chain seq x y z
N MET A 1 -19.35 49.86 -8.85
CA MET A 1 -18.68 51.08 -8.33
C MET A 1 -17.18 50.77 -8.35
N ALA A 2 -16.33 51.35 -9.21
CA ALA A 2 -15.87 52.76 -9.25
C ALA A 2 -15.26 53.15 -7.88
N THR A 3 -13.97 53.50 -7.71
CA THR A 3 -12.96 54.21 -8.52
C THR A 3 -11.54 53.79 -8.06
N LYS A 4 -10.44 53.76 -8.84
CA LYS A 4 -9.65 54.79 -9.56
C LYS A 4 -9.05 55.93 -8.68
N GLY A 5 -7.72 55.97 -8.55
CA GLY A 5 -6.98 57.14 -8.08
C GLY A 5 -5.45 56.95 -7.97
N GLY A 6 -4.66 57.79 -8.63
CA GLY A 6 -3.21 57.85 -8.46
C GLY A 6 -2.58 59.00 -9.26
N ARG A 7 -1.43 59.56 -8.79
CA ARG A 7 -0.45 60.30 -9.63
C ARG A 7 0.81 60.80 -8.90
N ASN A 8 1.94 60.61 -9.60
CA ASN A 8 3.29 61.16 -9.51
C ASN A 8 3.54 62.61 -9.02
N ARG A 9 4.76 62.80 -8.48
CA ARG A 9 5.85 63.81 -8.79
C ARG A 9 7.14 63.28 -8.10
N ASN A 10 8.40 63.43 -8.51
CA ASN A 10 9.19 64.05 -9.61
C ASN A 10 10.40 63.10 -9.90
N GLY A 11 11.37 63.30 -10.81
CA GLY A 11 11.62 64.29 -11.88
C GLY A 11 13.13 64.64 -12.03
N GLY A 12 13.76 64.25 -13.15
CA GLY A 12 15.14 64.59 -13.56
C GLY A 12 16.20 63.47 -13.34
N GLY A 13 17.20 63.24 -14.21
CA GLY A 13 17.42 63.73 -15.58
C GLY A 13 18.91 63.80 -16.01
N GLY A 14 19.28 63.18 -17.15
CA GLY A 14 20.40 63.63 -18.01
C GLY A 14 21.68 62.78 -18.13
N GLY A 15 21.98 62.32 -19.36
CA GLY A 15 23.33 62.01 -19.90
C GLY A 15 23.98 60.67 -19.52
N GLY A 16 24.77 59.99 -20.38
CA GLY A 16 25.05 60.20 -21.81
C GLY A 16 26.33 59.48 -22.29
N GLY A 17 26.29 58.82 -23.46
CA GLY A 17 27.45 58.24 -24.18
C GLY A 17 28.02 56.92 -23.61
N GLY A 18 28.64 56.01 -24.38
CA GLY A 18 28.81 55.93 -25.85
C GLY A 18 30.26 55.70 -26.30
N GLY A 19 30.57 54.50 -26.80
CA GLY A 19 31.87 54.12 -27.41
C GLY A 19 32.86 53.46 -26.43
N ALA A 20 33.38 52.23 -26.56
CA ALA A 20 33.83 51.38 -27.69
C ALA A 20 35.34 51.52 -28.03
N GLY A 21 36.04 50.38 -28.13
CA GLY A 21 37.35 50.24 -28.80
C GLY A 21 38.43 49.50 -27.99
N GLY A 22 39.19 48.63 -28.67
CA GLY A 22 40.48 48.11 -28.18
C GLY A 22 40.66 46.59 -28.28
N ALA A 23 41.28 46.11 -29.36
CA ALA A 23 41.64 44.70 -29.54
C ALA A 23 43.15 44.52 -29.75
N GLY A 24 43.69 43.36 -29.35
CA GLY A 24 44.74 42.67 -30.12
C GLY A 24 46.17 42.61 -29.56
N GLY A 25 46.73 41.38 -29.58
CA GLY A 25 48.18 41.09 -29.54
C GLY A 25 48.78 40.82 -28.14
N GLY A 26 49.68 39.85 -27.94
CA GLY A 26 50.16 38.78 -28.85
C GLY A 26 51.54 38.23 -28.44
N GLY A 27 51.75 36.91 -28.59
CA GLY A 27 53.06 36.22 -28.43
C GLY A 27 53.50 35.89 -26.99
N GLY A 28 54.32 34.86 -26.72
CA GLY A 28 54.79 33.77 -27.59
C GLY A 28 56.18 33.21 -27.22
N GLY A 29 56.28 31.89 -26.98
CA GLY A 29 57.54 31.12 -26.83
C GLY A 29 58.19 31.14 -25.42
N GLY A 30 58.97 30.12 -25.00
CA GLY A 30 59.23 28.81 -25.61
C GLY A 30 60.56 28.16 -25.17
N GLY A 31 60.56 26.85 -24.84
CA GLY A 31 61.75 26.01 -24.57
C GLY A 31 62.37 26.17 -23.16
N GLY A 32 63.06 25.17 -22.58
CA GLY A 32 63.32 23.78 -23.00
C GLY A 32 64.60 23.21 -22.32
N GLY A 33 64.71 21.88 -22.16
CA GLY A 33 65.94 21.20 -21.72
C GLY A 33 65.80 20.29 -20.48
N GLY A 34 66.53 19.18 -20.44
CA GLY A 34 66.52 18.20 -19.33
C GLY A 34 67.81 17.39 -19.23
N GLY A 35 67.84 16.42 -18.30
CA GLY A 35 69.01 15.59 -17.91
C GLY A 35 69.79 16.19 -16.73
N GLY A 36 70.38 15.43 -15.81
CA GLY A 36 70.38 13.97 -15.57
C GLY A 36 71.61 13.54 -14.73
N TYR A 37 71.50 12.44 -13.95
CA TYR A 37 72.58 11.80 -13.14
C TYR A 37 73.13 12.64 -11.95
N SER A 38 73.72 12.13 -10.85
CA SER A 38 74.08 10.79 -10.34
C SER A 38 74.39 10.85 -8.80
N ASP A 39 74.52 9.78 -7.97
CA ASP A 39 73.96 8.40 -7.96
C ASP A 39 73.89 7.81 -6.50
N ASP A 40 74.98 7.20 -5.97
CA ASP A 40 75.26 6.61 -4.61
C ASP A 40 74.07 6.06 -3.75
N GLU A 41 73.65 4.77 -3.80
CA GLU A 41 74.30 3.48 -3.37
C GLU A 41 74.35 3.25 -1.85
N ASP A 42 74.09 2.04 -1.28
CA ASP A 42 73.90 0.66 -1.82
C ASP A 42 72.60 -0.04 -1.25
N ASP A 43 72.42 -1.37 -1.41
CA ASP A 43 71.24 -2.20 -1.07
C ASP A 43 71.23 -2.69 0.43
N PHE A 44 70.77 -3.87 0.88
CA PHE A 44 70.94 -5.26 0.39
C PHE A 44 69.66 -6.13 0.52
N HIS A 45 69.36 -6.89 -0.54
CA HIS A 45 68.63 -8.17 -0.61
C HIS A 45 67.08 -8.19 -0.46
N ASN A 46 66.32 -8.96 -1.26
CA ASN A 46 66.63 -9.82 -2.41
C ASN A 46 65.35 -10.06 -3.27
N LYS A 47 65.50 -10.35 -4.58
CA LYS A 47 64.40 -10.77 -5.49
C LYS A 47 64.38 -12.28 -5.67
N SER A 48 63.19 -12.91 -5.78
CA SER A 48 62.83 -13.70 -6.98
C SER A 48 61.44 -14.40 -6.91
N GLN A 49 60.63 -14.11 -7.93
CA GLN A 49 59.83 -15.05 -8.75
C GLN A 49 58.71 -15.94 -8.16
N GLN A 50 57.59 -15.92 -8.90
CA GLN A 50 56.69 -17.03 -9.28
C GLN A 50 56.46 -18.19 -8.28
N ARG A 51 55.19 -18.43 -7.92
CA ARG A 51 54.38 -19.50 -8.56
C ARG A 51 52.93 -19.56 -8.05
N GLN A 52 52.11 -20.13 -8.92
CA GLN A 52 50.81 -20.78 -8.67
C GLN A 52 50.63 -21.32 -7.24
N ARG A 53 49.44 -21.13 -6.65
CA ARG A 53 48.94 -22.05 -5.61
C ARG A 53 47.54 -22.54 -5.90
N SER A 54 47.50 -23.86 -6.10
CA SER A 54 46.33 -24.71 -6.20
C SER A 54 45.59 -24.84 -4.87
N SER A 55 44.31 -25.19 -4.99
CA SER A 55 43.47 -25.83 -3.97
C SER A 55 44.22 -26.72 -2.98
N SER A 56 43.90 -26.58 -1.70
CA SER A 56 43.73 -27.74 -0.82
C SER A 56 42.60 -27.49 0.19
N ARG A 57 41.76 -28.50 0.39
CA ARG A 57 40.60 -28.48 1.29
C ARG A 57 41.05 -28.72 2.72
N HIS A 58 40.42 -28.06 3.70
CA HIS A 58 40.22 -28.63 5.03
C HIS A 58 38.75 -28.47 5.43
N HIS A 59 38.13 -29.57 5.89
CA HIS A 59 36.74 -29.58 6.34
C HIS A 59 36.63 -29.00 7.76
N HIS A 60 35.63 -28.16 7.99
CA HIS A 60 35.02 -27.97 9.30
C HIS A 60 33.50 -27.99 9.15
N HIS A 61 32.83 -28.81 9.97
CA HIS A 61 31.38 -28.96 9.96
C HIS A 61 30.70 -27.62 10.30
N HIS A 62 29.61 -27.32 9.59
CA HIS A 62 28.64 -26.31 10.02
C HIS A 62 27.34 -27.00 10.43
N HIS A 63 26.95 -26.80 11.69
CA HIS A 63 25.60 -27.07 12.13
C HIS A 63 24.62 -26.19 11.35
N ARG A 64 23.59 -26.81 10.76
CA ARG A 64 22.41 -26.08 10.27
C ARG A 64 21.79 -25.32 11.44
N SER A 65 21.61 -24.02 11.26
CA SER A 65 20.70 -23.20 12.06
C SER A 65 19.66 -22.61 11.11
N ASP A 66 18.38 -22.78 11.46
CA ASP A 66 17.26 -22.46 10.57
C ASP A 66 17.10 -20.96 10.33
N ARG A 67 17.32 -20.52 9.09
CA ARG A 67 16.91 -19.19 8.63
C ARG A 67 15.39 -19.18 8.42
N ARG A 68 14.67 -18.60 9.38
CA ARG A 68 13.23 -18.31 9.22
C ARG A 68 13.05 -17.18 8.21
N HIS A 69 12.22 -17.40 7.19
CA HIS A 69 11.75 -16.34 6.31
C HIS A 69 10.91 -15.33 7.10
N VAL A 70 11.16 -14.04 6.88
CA VAL A 70 10.21 -12.97 7.19
C VAL A 70 9.34 -12.83 5.95
N GLN A 71 8.11 -13.32 6.00
CA GLN A 71 7.13 -13.11 4.93
C GLN A 71 6.54 -11.70 5.06
N GLN A 72 6.75 -10.88 4.03
CA GLN A 72 5.96 -9.68 3.80
C GLN A 72 4.55 -10.07 3.34
N GLN A 73 3.60 -9.15 3.50
CA GLN A 73 2.22 -9.30 3.07
C GLN A 73 2.15 -9.64 1.57
N ASN A 74 1.39 -10.68 1.23
CA ASN A 74 1.06 -11.00 -0.16
C ASN A 74 -0.23 -10.26 -0.55
N PRO A 75 -0.24 -9.43 -1.60
CA PRO A 75 -1.45 -9.20 -2.37
C PRO A 75 -1.95 -10.53 -2.98
N LEU A 76 -3.22 -10.56 -3.39
CA LEU A 76 -3.82 -11.63 -4.21
C LEU A 76 -2.85 -12.11 -5.31
N PRO A 77 -2.80 -13.43 -5.62
CA PRO A 77 -1.67 -14.07 -6.31
C PRO A 77 -1.26 -13.31 -7.57
N GLN A 78 -0.19 -12.51 -7.42
CA GLN A 78 0.44 -11.79 -8.51
C GLN A 78 1.15 -12.82 -9.39
N GLN A 79 0.91 -12.76 -10.70
CA GLN A 79 1.77 -13.45 -11.65
C GLN A 79 3.20 -12.99 -11.41
N GLN A 80 4.15 -13.93 -11.29
CA GLN A 80 5.54 -13.58 -11.00
C GLN A 80 6.05 -12.57 -12.03
N PRO A 81 6.64 -11.44 -11.63
CA PRO A 81 7.21 -10.50 -12.57
C PRO A 81 8.33 -11.21 -13.35
N TYR A 82 8.25 -11.12 -14.67
CA TYR A 82 9.26 -11.65 -15.58
C TYR A 82 10.59 -10.92 -15.34
N ASP A 83 11.67 -11.68 -15.17
CA ASP A 83 13.05 -11.17 -15.03
C ASP A 83 13.70 -11.14 -16.42
N PRO A 84 13.75 -9.98 -17.11
CA PRO A 84 14.26 -9.88 -18.47
C PRO A 84 15.78 -10.11 -18.58
N ASN A 85 16.50 -10.12 -17.45
CA ASN A 85 17.95 -10.24 -17.41
C ASN A 85 18.44 -11.68 -17.15
N LYS A 86 17.53 -12.64 -16.96
CA LYS A 86 17.86 -14.05 -16.65
C LYS A 86 18.35 -14.85 -17.86
N ARG A 87 19.49 -14.45 -18.44
CA ARG A 87 20.20 -15.20 -19.49
C ARG A 87 20.57 -16.63 -19.04
N ARG A 88 19.69 -17.60 -19.29
CA ARG A 88 20.05 -19.03 -19.26
C ARG A 88 21.01 -19.29 -20.43
N LYS A 89 22.26 -19.61 -20.13
CA LYS A 89 23.18 -20.18 -21.11
C LYS A 89 22.69 -21.57 -21.51
N PHE A 90 22.02 -21.68 -22.65
CA PHE A 90 21.92 -22.92 -23.40
C PHE A 90 22.89 -22.88 -24.57
N GLY A 91 23.57 -24.00 -24.81
CA GLY A 91 24.46 -24.16 -25.95
C GLY A 91 23.84 -25.08 -26.99
N GLY A 92 23.94 -24.68 -28.26
CA GLY A 92 23.89 -25.56 -29.43
C GLY A 92 22.61 -26.37 -29.67
N LEU A 93 21.58 -25.70 -30.18
CA LEU A 93 20.55 -26.26 -31.07
C LEU A 93 20.20 -25.18 -32.12
N ASP A 94 19.65 -25.60 -33.27
CA ASP A 94 19.67 -24.87 -34.54
C ASP A 94 19.09 -23.43 -34.51
N ASP A 95 19.71 -22.52 -35.26
CA ASP A 95 19.44 -21.07 -35.18
C ASP A 95 18.11 -20.62 -35.83
N ASP A 96 17.54 -21.40 -36.76
CA ASP A 96 16.48 -20.96 -37.68
C ASP A 96 15.02 -21.15 -37.18
N GLU A 97 14.77 -21.74 -36.01
CA GLU A 97 13.40 -21.84 -35.46
C GLU A 97 13.10 -20.74 -34.43
N LEU A 98 11.99 -20.01 -34.64
CA LEU A 98 11.54 -18.93 -33.78
C LEU A 98 10.74 -19.50 -32.59
N THR A 99 11.42 -19.80 -31.50
CA THR A 99 10.76 -20.31 -30.28
C THR A 99 9.83 -19.26 -29.65
N GLU A 100 8.78 -19.72 -28.96
CA GLU A 100 7.83 -18.82 -28.27
C GLU A 100 8.54 -17.88 -27.28
N ASP A 101 9.63 -18.33 -26.65
CA ASP A 101 10.52 -17.52 -25.81
C ASP A 101 11.17 -16.34 -26.58
N LYS A 102 11.70 -16.58 -27.81
CA LYS A 102 12.29 -15.53 -28.67
C LYS A 102 11.22 -14.48 -29.04
N LEU A 103 10.01 -14.94 -29.38
CA LEU A 103 8.83 -14.11 -29.65
C LEU A 103 8.46 -13.23 -28.45
N GLN A 104 8.37 -13.83 -27.25
CA GLN A 104 8.00 -13.14 -26.03
C GLN A 104 9.03 -12.07 -25.63
N ILE A 105 10.32 -12.40 -25.69
CA ILE A 105 11.41 -11.44 -25.43
C ILE A 105 11.31 -10.25 -26.39
N THR A 106 11.14 -10.52 -27.68
CA THR A 106 11.10 -9.47 -28.72
C THR A 106 9.93 -8.52 -28.49
N LEU A 107 8.72 -9.04 -28.28
CA LEU A 107 7.51 -8.24 -28.07
C LEU A 107 7.52 -7.45 -26.74
N LEU A 108 8.04 -8.00 -25.64
CA LEU A 108 8.17 -7.27 -24.36
C LEU A 108 9.31 -6.22 -24.39
N SER A 109 10.36 -6.44 -25.20
CA SER A 109 11.43 -5.45 -25.40
C SER A 109 11.06 -4.31 -26.35
N LEU A 110 9.99 -4.47 -27.15
CA LEU A 110 9.55 -3.48 -28.12
C LEU A 110 9.28 -2.12 -27.45
N GLY A 111 9.89 -1.06 -27.98
CA GLY A 111 9.75 0.30 -27.45
C GLY A 111 10.53 0.59 -26.16
N GLN A 112 11.36 -0.33 -25.63
CA GLN A 112 12.19 -0.07 -24.44
C GLN A 112 13.19 1.10 -24.64
N LYS A 113 13.53 1.41 -25.89
CA LYS A 113 14.18 2.66 -26.30
C LYS A 113 13.40 3.25 -27.47
N ILE A 114 13.02 4.52 -27.34
CA ILE A 114 12.34 5.27 -28.41
C ILE A 114 13.40 6.10 -29.15
N ASP A 115 14.13 5.44 -30.05
CA ASP A 115 15.14 6.05 -30.91
C ASP A 115 14.69 6.08 -32.39
N SER A 116 15.57 6.53 -33.29
CA SER A 116 15.29 6.65 -34.72
C SER A 116 15.10 5.30 -35.45
N THR A 117 15.38 4.17 -34.80
CA THR A 117 15.25 2.83 -35.41
C THR A 117 13.89 2.17 -35.14
N LEU A 118 13.11 2.69 -34.18
CA LEU A 118 11.82 2.12 -33.78
C LEU A 118 10.84 1.95 -34.95
N GLU A 119 10.87 2.86 -35.94
CA GLU A 119 10.03 2.72 -37.14
C GLU A 119 10.42 1.47 -37.94
N GLN A 120 11.70 1.29 -38.21
CA GLN A 120 12.19 0.10 -38.92
C GLN A 120 11.92 -1.18 -38.12
N THR A 121 12.16 -1.16 -36.81
CA THR A 121 11.87 -2.30 -35.91
C THR A 121 10.40 -2.73 -35.98
N LEU A 122 9.47 -1.79 -36.02
CA LEU A 122 8.03 -2.07 -36.14
C LEU A 122 7.66 -2.67 -37.52
N ARG A 123 8.28 -2.19 -38.62
CA ARG A 123 8.09 -2.76 -39.98
C ARG A 123 8.63 -4.18 -40.08
N ASP A 124 9.85 -4.40 -39.61
CA ASP A 124 10.52 -5.70 -39.64
C ASP A 124 9.74 -6.72 -38.78
N LEU A 125 9.40 -6.33 -37.54
CA LEU A 125 8.64 -7.18 -36.62
C LEU A 125 7.24 -7.51 -37.14
N CYS A 126 6.54 -6.55 -37.76
CA CYS A 126 5.27 -6.82 -38.42
C CYS A 126 5.42 -7.88 -39.53
N THR A 127 6.46 -7.74 -40.37
CA THR A 127 6.75 -8.69 -41.46
C THR A 127 7.05 -10.09 -40.93
N THR A 128 7.87 -10.22 -39.88
CA THR A 128 8.13 -11.50 -39.20
C THR A 128 6.84 -12.12 -38.66
N LEU A 129 6.08 -11.36 -37.86
CA LEU A 129 4.85 -11.83 -37.24
C LEU A 129 3.78 -12.24 -38.26
N CYS A 130 3.69 -11.59 -39.43
CA CYS A 130 2.80 -12.00 -40.51
C CYS A 130 3.13 -13.40 -41.04
N ASN A 131 4.42 -13.72 -41.21
CA ASN A 131 4.84 -15.05 -41.67
C ASN A 131 4.53 -16.13 -40.61
N ASP A 132 4.80 -15.81 -39.33
CA ASP A 132 4.65 -16.75 -38.22
C ASP A 132 3.21 -16.91 -37.73
N LEU A 133 2.31 -15.98 -38.08
CA LEU A 133 0.91 -16.01 -37.62
C LEU A 133 0.22 -17.33 -37.94
N THR A 134 0.49 -17.93 -39.10
CA THR A 134 -0.10 -19.21 -39.52
C THR A 134 0.23 -20.38 -38.58
N LYS A 135 1.39 -20.34 -37.91
CA LYS A 135 1.88 -21.39 -37.00
C LYS A 135 1.68 -21.03 -35.52
N HIS A 136 1.91 -19.78 -35.16
CA HIS A 136 2.04 -19.32 -33.77
C HIS A 136 0.94 -18.34 -33.31
N LYS A 137 -0.16 -18.20 -34.07
CA LYS A 137 -1.30 -17.29 -33.78
C LYS A 137 -1.68 -17.20 -32.30
N LYS A 138 -1.91 -18.33 -31.63
CA LYS A 138 -2.35 -18.37 -30.22
C LYS A 138 -1.29 -17.78 -29.27
N ALA A 139 -0.01 -18.06 -29.52
CA ALA A 139 1.10 -17.50 -28.74
C ALA A 139 1.25 -16.01 -29.00
N ILE A 140 1.24 -15.57 -30.27
CA ILE A 140 1.31 -14.15 -30.66
C ILE A 140 0.18 -13.36 -30.01
N PHE A 141 -1.06 -13.85 -30.09
CA PHE A 141 -2.23 -13.20 -29.46
C PHE A 141 -2.09 -13.13 -27.94
N GLY A 142 -1.66 -14.22 -27.30
CA GLY A 142 -1.41 -14.27 -25.86
C GLY A 142 -0.33 -13.29 -25.40
N ILE A 143 0.78 -13.20 -26.13
CA ILE A 143 1.90 -12.30 -25.82
C ILE A 143 1.49 -10.83 -26.05
N LEU A 144 0.80 -10.50 -27.14
CA LEU A 144 0.31 -9.14 -27.39
C LEU A 144 -0.67 -8.68 -26.29
N ASN A 145 -1.57 -9.57 -25.84
CA ASN A 145 -2.46 -9.32 -24.70
C ASN A 145 -1.66 -9.07 -23.40
N GLN A 146 -0.67 -9.92 -23.09
CA GLN A 146 0.25 -9.69 -21.97
C GLN A 146 0.98 -8.34 -22.06
N CYS A 147 1.44 -7.94 -23.25
CA CYS A 147 2.11 -6.65 -23.45
C CYS A 147 1.20 -5.47 -23.10
N ILE A 148 -0.07 -5.48 -23.52
CA ILE A 148 -1.06 -4.45 -23.18
C ILE A 148 -1.30 -4.36 -21.67
N GLN A 149 -1.24 -5.50 -20.97
CA GLN A 149 -1.42 -5.55 -19.52
C GLN A 149 -0.19 -5.13 -18.71
N LEU A 150 1.02 -5.48 -19.16
CA LEU A 150 2.28 -5.30 -18.43
C LEU A 150 2.98 -3.97 -18.75
N LEU A 151 2.74 -3.39 -19.93
CA LEU A 151 3.47 -2.21 -20.44
C LEU A 151 2.49 -1.12 -20.93
N PRO A 152 1.60 -0.60 -20.06
CA PRO A 152 0.59 0.39 -20.44
C PRO A 152 1.17 1.72 -20.93
N GLU A 153 2.43 2.03 -20.58
CA GLU A 153 3.16 3.20 -21.10
C GLU A 153 3.53 3.06 -22.60
N ARG A 154 3.50 1.84 -23.16
CA ARG A 154 3.80 1.55 -24.57
C ARG A 154 2.57 1.24 -25.43
N ILE A 155 1.38 1.56 -24.92
CA ILE A 155 0.09 1.22 -25.52
C ILE A 155 -0.03 1.63 -27.01
N THR A 156 0.51 2.79 -27.39
CA THR A 156 0.48 3.32 -28.77
C THR A 156 1.48 2.64 -29.71
N ILE A 157 2.54 2.03 -29.16
CA ILE A 157 3.50 1.22 -29.92
C ILE A 157 2.85 -0.11 -30.27
N TYR A 158 2.16 -0.74 -29.32
CA TYR A 158 1.40 -1.97 -29.56
C TYR A 158 0.19 -1.75 -30.47
N SER A 159 -0.58 -0.66 -30.31
CA SER A 159 -1.68 -0.32 -31.24
C SER A 159 -1.15 -0.10 -32.66
N THR A 160 0.00 0.55 -32.83
CA THR A 160 0.65 0.71 -34.15
C THR A 160 1.00 -0.65 -34.77
N LEU A 161 1.67 -1.54 -34.02
CA LEU A 161 2.03 -2.88 -34.52
C LEU A 161 0.78 -3.69 -34.91
N ILE A 162 -0.26 -3.64 -34.08
CA ILE A 162 -1.52 -4.36 -34.30
C ILE A 162 -2.28 -3.79 -35.51
N GLY A 163 -2.23 -2.48 -35.74
CA GLY A 163 -2.74 -1.84 -36.96
C GLY A 163 -1.99 -2.28 -38.23
N LEU A 164 -0.65 -2.38 -38.16
CA LEU A 164 0.16 -2.87 -39.29
C LEU A 164 -0.11 -4.35 -39.60
N LEU A 165 -0.30 -5.18 -38.56
CA LEU A 165 -0.70 -6.58 -38.72
C LEU A 165 -2.08 -6.71 -39.37
N HIS A 166 -3.06 -5.90 -38.96
CA HIS A 166 -4.39 -5.84 -39.59
C HIS A 166 -4.32 -5.40 -41.06
N ALA A 167 -3.57 -4.34 -41.37
CA ALA A 167 -3.37 -3.87 -42.73
C ALA A 167 -2.68 -4.91 -43.64
N SER A 168 -1.91 -5.82 -43.06
CA SER A 168 -1.21 -6.90 -43.77
C SER A 168 -2.04 -8.19 -43.88
N ILE A 169 -2.87 -8.50 -42.87
CA ILE A 169 -3.68 -9.73 -42.78
C ILE A 169 -5.05 -9.35 -42.21
N ILE A 170 -6.03 -9.11 -43.08
CA ILE A 170 -7.37 -8.64 -42.69
C ILE A 170 -8.08 -9.53 -41.66
N THR A 171 -7.92 -10.86 -41.73
CA THR A 171 -8.56 -11.79 -40.78
C THR A 171 -8.01 -11.67 -39.36
N PHE A 172 -6.78 -11.15 -39.19
CA PHE A 172 -6.18 -10.91 -37.88
C PHE A 172 -7.02 -9.93 -37.07
N GLY A 173 -7.55 -8.86 -37.70
CA GLY A 173 -8.27 -7.79 -37.01
C GLY A 173 -9.48 -8.29 -36.22
N SER A 174 -10.40 -9.00 -36.89
CA SER A 174 -11.60 -9.57 -36.24
C SER A 174 -11.23 -10.54 -35.12
N GLU A 175 -10.30 -11.47 -35.38
CA GLU A 175 -9.94 -12.52 -34.44
C GLU A 175 -9.22 -11.98 -33.19
N PHE A 176 -8.42 -10.94 -33.37
CA PHE A 176 -7.73 -10.26 -32.28
C PHE A 176 -8.70 -9.40 -31.45
N ILE A 177 -9.70 -8.77 -32.08
CA ILE A 177 -10.79 -8.08 -31.36
C ILE A 177 -11.59 -9.07 -30.52
N ASP A 178 -11.99 -10.23 -31.05
CA ASP A 178 -12.70 -11.26 -30.28
C ASP A 178 -11.89 -11.72 -29.05
N THR A 179 -10.57 -11.84 -29.22
CA THR A 179 -9.64 -12.15 -28.12
C THR A 179 -9.61 -11.04 -27.08
N CYS A 180 -9.45 -9.77 -27.50
CA CYS A 180 -9.47 -8.61 -26.63
C CYS A 180 -10.77 -8.47 -25.83
N ILE A 181 -11.91 -8.73 -26.48
CA ILE A 181 -13.24 -8.57 -25.87
C ILE A 181 -13.55 -9.75 -24.94
N SER A 182 -13.05 -10.95 -25.25
CA SER A 182 -13.09 -12.09 -24.33
C SER A 182 -12.31 -11.80 -23.05
N SER A 183 -11.08 -11.26 -23.17
CA SER A 183 -10.29 -10.84 -22.00
C SER A 183 -10.94 -9.68 -21.22
N LEU A 184 -11.49 -8.67 -21.89
CA LEU A 184 -12.22 -7.59 -21.19
C LEU A 184 -13.44 -8.13 -20.42
N LYS A 185 -14.18 -9.10 -20.99
CA LYS A 185 -15.30 -9.78 -20.30
C LYS A 185 -14.81 -10.57 -19.09
N GLU A 186 -13.69 -11.30 -19.20
CA GLU A 186 -13.06 -11.99 -18.08
C GLU A 186 -12.64 -11.01 -16.97
N TYR A 187 -12.01 -9.88 -17.33
CA TYR A 187 -11.61 -8.86 -16.37
C TYR A 187 -12.78 -8.14 -15.70
N LEU A 188 -13.88 -7.89 -16.43
CA LEU A 188 -15.13 -7.38 -15.86
C LEU A 188 -15.73 -8.36 -14.84
N LEU A 189 -15.85 -9.64 -15.18
CA LEU A 189 -16.38 -10.68 -14.30
C LEU A 189 -15.46 -10.97 -13.09
N GLY A 190 -14.14 -10.89 -13.29
CA GLY A 190 -13.12 -11.07 -12.26
C GLY A 190 -12.75 -9.79 -11.49
N TYR A 191 -13.48 -8.68 -11.72
CA TYR A 191 -13.29 -7.37 -11.10
C TYR A 191 -11.83 -6.87 -11.13
N LYS A 192 -11.14 -7.06 -12.25
CA LYS A 192 -9.74 -6.65 -12.46
C LYS A 192 -9.66 -5.19 -12.91
N PHE A 193 -9.93 -4.28 -11.99
CA PHE A 193 -10.08 -2.83 -12.25
C PHE A 193 -8.95 -2.19 -13.05
N GLU A 194 -7.69 -2.46 -12.72
CA GLU A 194 -6.53 -1.93 -13.49
C GLU A 194 -6.51 -2.49 -14.93
N SER A 195 -6.77 -3.79 -15.10
CA SER A 195 -6.83 -4.45 -16.40
C SER A 195 -7.95 -3.89 -17.27
N ILE A 196 -9.13 -3.63 -16.68
CA ILE A 196 -10.27 -2.98 -17.35
C ILE A 196 -9.87 -1.58 -17.82
N GLN A 197 -9.26 -0.75 -16.96
CA GLN A 197 -8.81 0.60 -17.33
C GLN A 197 -7.80 0.57 -18.49
N ARG A 198 -6.79 -0.32 -18.42
CA ARG A 198 -5.80 -0.51 -19.50
C ARG A 198 -6.48 -0.95 -20.81
N TYR A 199 -7.45 -1.86 -20.74
CA TYR A 199 -8.18 -2.33 -21.92
C TYR A 199 -9.10 -1.28 -22.55
N VAL A 200 -9.86 -0.51 -21.76
CA VAL A 200 -10.73 0.55 -22.31
C VAL A 200 -9.87 1.61 -23.01
N ARG A 201 -8.71 1.98 -22.42
CA ARG A 201 -7.75 2.90 -23.06
C ARG A 201 -7.18 2.31 -24.36
N PHE A 202 -6.80 1.02 -24.36
CA PHE A 202 -6.25 0.34 -25.54
C PHE A 202 -7.25 0.29 -26.69
N LEU A 203 -8.49 -0.17 -26.44
CA LEU A 203 -9.57 -0.18 -27.43
C LEU A 203 -9.84 1.24 -27.97
N SER A 204 -9.74 2.25 -27.11
CA SER A 204 -9.93 3.66 -27.48
C SER A 204 -8.83 4.20 -28.39
N ASP A 205 -7.59 3.74 -28.28
CA ASP A 205 -6.50 4.13 -29.20
C ASP A 205 -6.53 3.36 -30.53
N LEU A 206 -7.10 2.15 -30.56
CA LEU A 206 -7.23 1.34 -31.78
C LEU A 206 -8.06 1.98 -32.91
N ILE A 207 -8.85 3.02 -32.62
CA ILE A 207 -9.54 3.80 -33.67
C ILE A 207 -8.56 4.65 -34.49
N ASN A 208 -7.43 5.06 -33.90
CA ASN A 208 -6.39 5.86 -34.58
C ASN A 208 -5.68 5.05 -35.68
N VAL A 209 -5.62 3.72 -35.53
CA VAL A 209 -5.07 2.79 -36.53
C VAL A 209 -6.16 2.17 -37.43
N LYS A 210 -7.39 2.73 -37.40
CA LYS A 210 -8.58 2.26 -38.14
C LYS A 210 -8.97 0.78 -37.93
N LEU A 211 -8.53 0.13 -36.84
CA LEU A 211 -8.95 -1.25 -36.56
C LEU A 211 -10.40 -1.32 -36.06
N ILE A 212 -10.79 -0.38 -35.19
CA ILE A 212 -12.12 -0.32 -34.56
C ILE A 212 -12.90 0.91 -35.02
N SER A 213 -14.21 0.78 -35.17
CA SER A 213 -15.09 1.88 -35.54
C SER A 213 -15.26 2.90 -34.40
N SER A 214 -15.27 4.19 -34.75
CA SER A 214 -15.54 5.27 -33.79
C SER A 214 -16.91 5.13 -33.11
N SER A 215 -17.90 4.59 -33.82
CA SER A 215 -19.25 4.32 -33.30
C SER A 215 -19.22 3.28 -32.19
N SER A 216 -18.37 2.25 -32.33
CA SER A 216 -18.21 1.19 -31.33
C SER A 216 -17.53 1.66 -30.04
N ILE A 217 -16.55 2.56 -30.11
CA ILE A 217 -15.95 3.16 -28.89
C ILE A 217 -16.91 4.12 -28.19
N LEU A 218 -17.66 4.92 -28.95
CA LEU A 218 -18.74 5.72 -28.39
C LEU A 218 -19.78 4.83 -27.70
N LYS A 219 -20.18 3.71 -28.33
CA LYS A 219 -21.13 2.74 -27.74
C LYS A 219 -20.58 2.11 -26.47
N LEU A 220 -19.28 1.81 -26.41
CA LEU A 220 -18.62 1.36 -25.18
C LEU A 220 -18.70 2.42 -24.08
N TYR A 221 -18.42 3.70 -24.38
CA TYR A 221 -18.56 4.78 -23.40
C TYR A 221 -20.02 4.99 -22.95
N GLU A 222 -21.00 4.82 -23.84
CA GLU A 222 -22.43 4.81 -23.48
C GLU A 222 -22.78 3.67 -22.51
N THR A 223 -22.25 2.47 -22.74
CA THR A 223 -22.41 1.33 -21.83
C THR A 223 -21.75 1.58 -20.47
N LEU A 224 -20.58 2.22 -20.44
CA LEU A 224 -19.87 2.55 -19.20
C LEU A 224 -20.56 3.68 -18.41
N ILE A 225 -21.04 4.74 -19.07
CA ILE A 225 -21.73 5.84 -18.38
C ILE A 225 -23.12 5.44 -17.88
N GLN A 226 -23.74 4.40 -18.48
CA GLN A 226 -25.06 3.91 -18.04
C GLN A 226 -25.07 3.49 -16.56
N THR A 227 -23.93 3.10 -15.98
CA THR A 227 -23.86 2.79 -14.54
C THR A 227 -24.23 3.98 -13.64
N THR A 228 -24.12 5.23 -14.13
CA THR A 228 -24.56 6.45 -13.41
C THR A 228 -26.08 6.58 -13.28
N THR A 229 -26.83 5.67 -13.90
CA THR A 229 -28.30 5.56 -13.78
C THR A 229 -28.75 4.40 -12.90
N GLU A 230 -27.83 3.56 -12.42
CA GLU A 230 -28.12 2.51 -11.46
C GLU A 230 -28.47 3.13 -10.08
N THR A 231 -29.48 2.57 -9.41
CA THR A 231 -29.91 2.98 -8.06
C THR A 231 -29.38 2.01 -7.01
N ASN A 232 -29.15 2.50 -5.78
CA ASN A 232 -28.66 1.69 -4.65
C ASN A 232 -27.31 1.01 -4.93
N ILE A 233 -26.39 1.75 -5.53
CA ILE A 233 -25.00 1.31 -5.79
C ILE A 233 -24.00 2.29 -5.16
N PRO A 234 -22.79 1.84 -4.79
CA PRO A 234 -21.74 2.72 -4.30
C PRO A 234 -21.28 3.74 -5.35
N GLN A 235 -21.01 4.96 -4.93
CA GLN A 235 -20.37 6.00 -5.75
C GLN A 235 -19.03 5.51 -6.31
N VAL A 236 -18.24 4.76 -5.53
CA VAL A 236 -16.96 4.19 -6.01
C VAL A 236 -17.08 3.28 -7.25
N ARG A 237 -18.25 2.66 -7.50
CA ARG A 237 -18.55 1.91 -8.73
C ARG A 237 -18.65 2.84 -9.94
N THR A 238 -19.41 3.92 -9.78
CA THR A 238 -19.67 4.88 -10.87
C THR A 238 -18.45 5.75 -11.14
N ASP A 239 -17.71 6.14 -10.09
CA ASP A 239 -16.41 6.78 -10.17
C ASP A 239 -15.43 5.97 -11.01
N PHE A 240 -15.36 4.65 -10.77
CA PHE A 240 -14.48 3.76 -11.55
C PHE A 240 -14.81 3.80 -13.05
N PHE A 241 -16.07 3.59 -13.45
CA PHE A 241 -16.43 3.55 -14.87
C PHE A 241 -16.36 4.92 -15.56
N VAL A 242 -16.69 6.01 -14.86
CA VAL A 242 -16.45 7.38 -15.36
C VAL A 242 -14.97 7.64 -15.55
N SER A 243 -14.11 7.21 -14.62
CA SER A 243 -12.66 7.33 -14.78
C SER A 243 -12.15 6.59 -16.03
N CYS A 244 -12.67 5.38 -16.32
CA CYS A 244 -12.29 4.61 -17.52
C CYS A 244 -12.55 5.38 -18.82
N ILE A 245 -13.64 6.15 -18.89
CA ILE A 245 -13.95 7.01 -20.04
C ILE A 245 -12.95 8.17 -20.08
N LEU A 246 -12.80 8.91 -18.97
CA LEU A 246 -11.98 10.12 -18.92
C LEU A 246 -10.50 9.87 -19.22
N ILE A 247 -9.90 8.79 -18.72
CA ILE A 247 -8.49 8.44 -19.01
C ILE A 247 -8.26 7.95 -20.45
N SER A 248 -9.34 7.70 -21.20
CA SER A 248 -9.30 7.16 -22.57
C SER A 248 -9.57 8.24 -23.63
N LEU A 249 -10.31 9.30 -23.27
CA LEU A 249 -10.59 10.45 -24.13
C LEU A 249 -9.35 11.17 -24.71
N PRO A 250 -8.17 11.24 -24.06
CA PRO A 250 -6.97 11.78 -24.70
C PRO A 250 -6.51 10.98 -25.94
N TYR A 251 -6.90 9.71 -26.04
CA TYR A 251 -6.56 8.85 -27.19
C TYR A 251 -7.62 8.91 -28.29
N SER A 252 -8.91 8.99 -27.94
CA SER A 252 -10.04 8.86 -28.86
C SER A 252 -10.80 10.16 -29.17
N GLY A 253 -10.74 11.14 -28.26
CA GLY A 253 -11.67 12.28 -28.21
C GLY A 253 -11.68 13.15 -29.46
N LYS A 254 -10.53 13.32 -30.12
CA LYS A 254 -10.42 14.04 -31.39
C LYS A 254 -11.28 13.39 -32.49
N ILE A 255 -11.08 12.10 -32.75
CA ILE A 255 -11.84 11.36 -33.78
C ILE A 255 -13.33 11.27 -33.42
N LEU A 256 -13.66 11.17 -32.13
CA LEU A 256 -15.05 11.20 -31.67
C LEU A 256 -15.69 12.57 -31.86
N SER A 257 -14.96 13.67 -31.64
CA SER A 257 -15.43 15.04 -31.87
C SER A 257 -15.63 15.35 -33.35
N GLU A 258 -14.74 14.84 -34.22
CA GLU A 258 -14.82 14.98 -35.68
C GLU A 258 -15.98 14.19 -36.30
N LYS A 259 -16.31 13.00 -35.75
CA LYS A 259 -17.29 12.08 -36.36
C LYS A 259 -18.65 11.97 -35.64
N HIS A 260 -18.69 12.18 -34.33
CA HIS A 260 -19.85 11.96 -33.45
C HIS A 260 -20.00 13.10 -32.43
N ASN A 261 -19.87 14.34 -32.90
CA ASN A 261 -19.80 15.54 -32.07
C ASN A 261 -20.99 15.68 -31.09
N THR A 262 -22.20 15.41 -31.58
CA THR A 262 -23.46 15.55 -30.84
C THR A 262 -23.54 14.55 -29.70
N GLU A 263 -23.21 13.30 -29.99
CA GLU A 263 -23.25 12.18 -29.04
C GLU A 263 -22.13 12.29 -28.00
N LEU A 264 -20.93 12.71 -28.41
CA LEU A 264 -19.83 13.02 -27.50
C LEU A 264 -20.20 14.15 -26.55
N ASN A 265 -20.80 15.25 -27.04
CA ASN A 265 -21.26 16.34 -26.17
C ASN A 265 -22.37 15.89 -25.21
N ARG A 266 -23.26 14.98 -25.61
CA ARG A 266 -24.26 14.36 -24.72
C ARG A 266 -23.60 13.52 -23.62
N LEU A 267 -22.58 12.74 -23.96
CA LEU A 267 -21.78 11.97 -23.00
C LEU A 267 -21.07 12.90 -22.00
N LEU A 268 -20.37 13.91 -22.49
CA LEU A 268 -19.65 14.91 -21.68
C LEU A 268 -20.59 15.67 -20.73
N TYR A 269 -21.79 16.06 -21.19
CA TYR A 269 -22.80 16.68 -20.34
C TYR A 269 -23.37 15.75 -19.26
N THR A 270 -23.43 14.44 -19.54
CA THR A 270 -23.82 13.43 -18.55
C THR A 270 -22.74 13.27 -17.49
N ILE A 271 -21.46 13.28 -17.89
CA ILE A 271 -20.31 13.27 -16.97
C ILE A 271 -20.29 14.54 -16.12
N ASP A 272 -20.46 15.74 -16.69
CA ASP A 272 -20.47 17.01 -15.94
C ASP A 272 -21.54 17.01 -14.83
N LYS A 273 -22.76 16.56 -15.18
CA LYS A 273 -23.86 16.39 -14.22
C LYS A 273 -23.57 15.36 -13.14
N TYR A 274 -22.87 14.29 -13.46
CA TYR A 274 -22.47 13.29 -12.49
C TYR A 274 -21.42 13.86 -11.54
N VAL A 275 -20.31 14.39 -12.08
CA VAL A 275 -19.20 14.96 -11.32
C VAL A 275 -19.67 16.05 -10.35
N TYR A 276 -20.55 16.95 -10.81
CA TYR A 276 -21.15 18.02 -9.98
C TYR A 276 -21.98 17.50 -8.79
N LYS A 277 -22.59 16.30 -8.90
CA LYS A 277 -23.49 15.75 -7.87
C LYS A 277 -22.81 14.83 -6.85
N ARG A 278 -21.55 14.46 -7.06
CA ARG A 278 -20.83 13.49 -6.22
C ARG A 278 -20.62 14.00 -4.80
N SER A 279 -20.71 13.09 -3.84
CA SER A 279 -20.24 13.32 -2.48
C SER A 279 -18.72 13.42 -2.44
N LYS A 280 -18.22 14.36 -1.63
CA LYS A 280 -16.80 14.69 -1.43
C LYS A 280 -16.34 14.48 0.01
N ILE A 281 -17.14 13.77 0.82
CA ILE A 281 -16.86 13.50 2.23
C ILE A 281 -15.51 12.78 2.43
N HIS A 282 -15.05 11.99 1.46
CA HIS A 282 -13.74 11.32 1.49
C HIS A 282 -12.52 12.26 1.28
N VAL A 283 -12.71 13.53 0.91
CA VAL A 283 -11.59 14.40 0.55
C VAL A 283 -10.68 14.74 1.76
N PRO A 284 -11.19 15.21 2.91
CA PRO A 284 -10.33 15.67 4.02
C PRO A 284 -9.49 14.59 4.69
N ILE A 285 -9.86 13.31 4.56
CA ILE A 285 -9.10 12.16 5.09
C ILE A 285 -8.02 11.66 4.10
N LEU A 286 -8.11 12.01 2.81
CA LEU A 286 -7.18 11.58 1.77
C LEU A 286 -6.20 12.67 1.30
N GLN A 287 -6.44 13.94 1.62
CA GLN A 287 -5.54 15.04 1.27
C GLN A 287 -4.22 14.97 2.06
N VAL A 288 -3.09 15.21 1.39
CA VAL A 288 -1.77 15.33 2.05
C VAL A 288 -1.64 16.64 2.84
N TRP A 289 -2.20 17.73 2.32
CA TRP A 289 -2.30 19.03 2.98
C TRP A 289 -3.76 19.46 3.09
N THR A 290 -4.16 19.99 4.24
CA THR A 290 -5.49 20.61 4.44
C THR A 290 -5.55 22.07 3.94
N SER A 291 -4.40 22.71 3.70
CA SER A 291 -4.34 24.01 3.03
C SER A 291 -4.69 23.89 1.55
N ILE A 292 -5.45 24.86 1.03
CA ILE A 292 -5.64 25.07 -0.40
C ILE A 292 -4.51 25.89 -1.04
N GLU A 293 -3.72 26.60 -0.22
CA GLU A 293 -2.59 27.44 -0.66
C GLU A 293 -1.24 26.72 -0.40
N PRO A 294 -0.25 26.83 -1.30
CA PRO A 294 -0.34 27.48 -2.62
C PRO A 294 -0.97 26.58 -3.70
N HIS A 295 -1.24 25.30 -3.42
CA HIS A 295 -1.86 24.39 -4.37
C HIS A 295 -2.94 23.52 -3.71
N PRO A 296 -4.18 23.52 -4.21
CA PRO A 296 -5.23 22.67 -3.68
C PRO A 296 -4.93 21.20 -4.00
N GLN A 297 -5.17 20.34 -3.00
CA GLN A 297 -5.07 18.90 -3.17
C GLN A 297 -6.43 18.39 -3.68
N GLU A 298 -6.59 18.43 -5.01
CA GLU A 298 -7.87 18.19 -5.69
C GLU A 298 -8.30 16.72 -5.72
N GLU A 299 -9.60 16.48 -5.74
CA GLU A 299 -10.16 15.14 -5.93
C GLU A 299 -9.95 14.68 -7.39
N TYR A 300 -9.53 13.41 -7.56
CA TYR A 300 -8.95 12.97 -8.85
C TYR A 300 -9.91 13.06 -10.04
N LEU A 301 -11.21 12.85 -9.84
CA LEU A 301 -12.20 12.96 -10.90
C LEU A 301 -12.55 14.42 -11.22
N ASP A 302 -12.53 15.34 -10.24
CA ASP A 302 -12.68 16.77 -10.53
C ASP A 302 -11.50 17.31 -11.34
N CYS A 303 -10.27 16.98 -10.90
CA CYS A 303 -9.04 17.42 -11.55
C CYS A 303 -8.95 16.87 -12.98
N LEU A 304 -9.22 15.57 -13.17
CA LEU A 304 -9.27 14.94 -14.49
C LEU A 304 -10.43 15.49 -15.35
N TRP A 305 -11.58 15.81 -14.75
CA TRP A 305 -12.67 16.45 -15.48
C TRP A 305 -12.35 17.87 -15.92
N ALA A 306 -11.63 18.66 -15.11
CA ALA A 306 -11.11 19.96 -15.49
C ALA A 306 -10.11 19.84 -16.67
N GLN A 307 -9.20 18.85 -16.62
CA GLN A 307 -8.25 18.56 -17.69
C GLN A 307 -8.93 18.16 -19.00
N ILE A 308 -9.96 17.31 -18.95
CA ILE A 308 -10.72 16.89 -20.14
C ILE A 308 -11.60 18.03 -20.70
N LYS A 309 -12.20 18.86 -19.84
CA LYS A 309 -12.89 20.09 -20.29
C LYS A 309 -11.95 21.04 -21.01
N ARG A 310 -10.73 21.22 -20.48
CA ARG A 310 -9.70 22.03 -21.14
C ARG A 310 -9.26 21.40 -22.47
N LEU A 311 -8.99 20.09 -22.52
CA LEU A 311 -8.63 19.40 -23.76
C LEU A 311 -9.71 19.57 -24.85
N ASN A 312 -11.00 19.53 -24.48
CA ASN A 312 -12.10 19.80 -25.40
C ASN A 312 -12.15 21.27 -25.88
N GLN A 313 -11.80 22.23 -25.01
CA GLN A 313 -11.66 23.65 -25.38
C GLN A 313 -10.45 23.88 -26.31
N ASP A 314 -9.36 23.16 -26.08
CA ASP A 314 -8.14 23.13 -26.89
C ASP A 314 -8.30 22.21 -28.13
N GLU A 315 -9.54 22.03 -28.64
CA GLU A 315 -9.92 21.26 -29.84
C GLU A 315 -9.39 19.81 -29.90
N TRP A 316 -9.26 19.16 -28.74
CA TRP A 316 -8.66 17.83 -28.58
C TRP A 316 -7.20 17.74 -29.02
N SER A 317 -6.50 18.88 -29.04
CA SER A 317 -5.06 18.96 -29.29
C SER A 317 -4.28 18.74 -27.99
N GLU A 318 -3.46 17.70 -27.96
CA GLU A 318 -2.49 17.44 -26.89
C GLU A 318 -1.09 17.21 -27.48
N SER A 319 -0.07 17.48 -26.68
CA SER A 319 1.33 17.47 -27.12
C SER A 319 2.21 16.43 -26.44
N GLN A 320 1.68 15.49 -25.64
CA GLN A 320 2.48 14.48 -24.92
C GLN A 320 2.46 13.11 -25.60
N ILE A 321 1.30 12.54 -25.92
CA ILE A 321 1.16 11.12 -26.32
C ILE A 321 2.02 10.84 -27.56
N PHE A 322 2.98 9.93 -27.45
CA PHE A 322 3.75 9.48 -28.60
C PHE A 322 2.87 8.57 -29.47
N ARG A 323 2.73 8.90 -30.76
CA ARG A 323 1.75 8.29 -31.68
C ARG A 323 2.48 7.76 -32.93
N PRO A 324 3.14 6.58 -32.86
CA PRO A 324 3.99 6.09 -33.94
C PRO A 324 3.23 5.87 -35.25
N TYR A 325 1.96 5.48 -35.15
CA TYR A 325 1.04 5.22 -36.27
C TYR A 325 0.91 6.35 -37.30
N TYR A 326 1.14 7.62 -36.94
CA TYR A 326 1.11 8.71 -37.93
C TYR A 326 2.24 8.60 -38.97
N THR A 327 3.36 7.96 -38.64
CA THR A 327 4.46 7.68 -39.60
C THR A 327 4.07 6.60 -40.63
N TYR A 328 2.99 5.86 -40.37
CA TYR A 328 2.49 4.75 -41.19
C TYR A 328 1.18 5.08 -41.89
N ALA A 329 0.81 6.37 -41.97
CA ALA A 329 -0.44 6.82 -42.57
C ALA A 329 -0.70 6.17 -43.94
N ASP A 330 0.30 6.15 -44.83
CA ASP A 330 0.18 5.57 -46.17
C ASP A 330 -0.14 4.06 -46.15
N THR A 331 0.38 3.32 -45.16
CA THR A 331 0.14 1.87 -45.01
C THR A 331 -1.23 1.61 -44.37
N LEU A 332 -1.50 2.25 -43.23
CA LEU A 332 -2.71 2.06 -42.41
C LEU A 332 -3.97 2.65 -43.07
N PHE A 333 -3.81 3.61 -43.97
CA PHE A 333 -4.91 4.31 -44.64
C PHE A 333 -4.99 4.04 -46.15
N SER A 334 -4.24 3.07 -46.66
CA SER A 334 -4.34 2.57 -48.05
C SER A 334 -5.75 2.02 -48.35
N ASP A 335 -6.19 2.08 -49.62
CA ASP A 335 -7.57 1.73 -50.01
C ASP A 335 -8.02 0.32 -49.57
N ILE A 336 -7.09 -0.64 -49.49
CA ILE A 336 -7.35 -2.03 -49.07
C ILE A 336 -7.60 -2.11 -47.55
N SER A 337 -6.76 -1.46 -46.75
CA SER A 337 -6.84 -1.49 -45.28
C SER A 337 -7.90 -0.52 -44.72
N ALA A 338 -8.12 0.61 -45.40
CA ALA A 338 -9.11 1.62 -45.01
C ALA A 338 -10.58 1.16 -45.19
N SER A 339 -10.81 0.09 -45.96
CA SER A 339 -12.15 -0.41 -46.28
C SER A 339 -12.73 -1.38 -45.25
N ILE A 340 -11.93 -1.88 -44.29
CA ILE A 340 -12.35 -2.90 -43.32
C ILE A 340 -12.03 -2.43 -41.90
N VAL A 341 -13.03 -1.78 -41.30
CA VAL A 341 -13.05 -1.33 -39.92
C VAL A 341 -14.06 -2.19 -39.16
N HIS A 342 -13.68 -2.74 -38.00
CA HIS A 342 -14.54 -3.65 -37.25
C HIS A 342 -15.38 -2.92 -36.20
N ASP A 343 -16.58 -3.43 -35.95
CA ASP A 343 -17.37 -3.07 -34.78
C ASP A 343 -17.04 -3.97 -33.58
N LEU A 344 -17.23 -3.45 -32.36
CA LEU A 344 -17.06 -4.21 -31.14
C LEU A 344 -18.28 -5.10 -30.87
N PRO A 345 -18.09 -6.40 -30.54
CA PRO A 345 -19.13 -7.22 -29.96
C PRO A 345 -19.70 -6.58 -28.69
N SER A 346 -20.96 -6.92 -28.36
CA SER A 346 -21.62 -6.36 -27.19
C SER A 346 -20.87 -6.66 -25.89
N ILE A 347 -20.67 -5.60 -25.09
CA ILE A 347 -20.11 -5.63 -23.74
C ILE A 347 -21.24 -5.29 -22.78
N THR A 348 -21.34 -6.05 -21.69
CA THR A 348 -22.29 -5.82 -20.60
C THR A 348 -21.50 -5.65 -19.32
N ILE A 349 -21.84 -4.64 -18.51
CA ILE A 349 -21.21 -4.43 -17.21
C ILE A 349 -21.87 -5.35 -16.17
N PRO A 350 -21.11 -6.16 -15.41
CA PRO A 350 -21.67 -6.98 -14.35
C PRO A 350 -22.39 -6.13 -13.29
N ALA A 351 -23.54 -6.63 -12.84
CA ALA A 351 -24.31 -6.01 -11.77
C ALA A 351 -23.49 -5.95 -10.46
N HIS A 352 -23.79 -4.96 -9.62
CA HIS A 352 -23.18 -4.85 -8.31
C HIS A 352 -23.73 -5.92 -7.33
N ASN A 353 -22.88 -6.33 -6.40
CA ASN A 353 -23.23 -6.99 -5.14
C ASN A 353 -22.21 -6.58 -4.07
N ASP A 354 -22.57 -6.71 -2.80
CA ASP A 354 -21.83 -6.16 -1.65
C ASP A 354 -20.43 -6.78 -1.44
N THR A 355 -20.10 -7.89 -2.12
CA THR A 355 -18.76 -8.50 -2.03
C THR A 355 -17.73 -7.84 -2.95
N ILE A 356 -18.17 -6.98 -3.88
CA ILE A 356 -17.27 -6.30 -4.84
C ILE A 356 -16.63 -5.08 -4.16
N ILE A 357 -15.30 -5.11 -4.04
CA ILE A 357 -14.51 -3.99 -3.51
C ILE A 357 -13.94 -3.18 -4.69
N TYR A 358 -14.57 -2.05 -5.01
CA TYR A 358 -14.10 -1.11 -6.03
C TYR A 358 -12.83 -0.35 -5.57
N PRO A 359 -12.05 0.24 -6.50
CA PRO A 359 -10.94 1.10 -6.15
C PRO A 359 -11.38 2.31 -5.32
N LEU A 360 -10.62 2.63 -4.28
CA LEU A 360 -10.88 3.81 -3.43
C LEU A 360 -10.71 5.11 -4.23
N PRO A 361 -11.42 6.20 -3.85
CA PRO A 361 -11.16 7.52 -4.39
C PRO A 361 -9.73 7.98 -4.08
N LYS A 362 -9.25 8.98 -4.83
CA LYS A 362 -7.86 9.45 -4.78
C LYS A 362 -7.82 10.98 -4.76
N ILE A 363 -6.77 11.52 -4.17
CA ILE A 363 -6.42 12.94 -4.24
C ILE A 363 -5.19 13.10 -5.13
N VAL A 364 -5.19 14.14 -5.97
CA VAL A 364 -4.06 14.54 -6.79
C VAL A 364 -3.08 15.28 -5.90
N PHE A 365 -1.91 14.67 -5.67
CA PHE A 365 -0.81 15.33 -5.00
C PHE A 365 -0.27 16.45 -5.89
N ARG A 366 -0.16 17.67 -5.34
CA ARG A 366 0.34 18.83 -6.06
C ARG A 366 1.29 19.63 -5.19
N MET A 367 2.54 19.79 -5.62
CA MET A 367 3.53 20.60 -4.91
C MET A 367 4.30 21.61 -5.77
N PHE A 368 4.38 21.43 -7.10
CA PHE A 368 5.08 22.36 -8.00
C PHE A 368 4.14 23.06 -8.99
N ASP A 369 4.40 24.35 -9.21
CA ASP A 369 3.88 25.12 -10.34
C ASP A 369 4.98 25.72 -11.25
N TYR A 370 4.61 26.64 -12.14
CA TYR A 370 5.50 27.24 -13.13
C TYR A 370 6.50 28.26 -12.53
N THR A 371 6.30 28.70 -11.30
CA THR A 371 7.20 29.61 -10.57
C THR A 371 8.36 28.89 -9.89
N ASP A 372 8.19 27.58 -9.63
CA ASP A 372 9.22 26.73 -9.02
C ASP A 372 10.31 26.27 -10.01
N VAL A 373 10.03 26.37 -11.32
CA VAL A 373 10.88 25.80 -12.38
C VAL A 373 11.69 26.88 -13.12
N PRO A 374 12.92 26.59 -13.58
CA PRO A 374 13.71 27.56 -14.33
C PRO A 374 13.03 28.02 -15.63
N GLU A 375 13.13 29.32 -15.95
CA GLU A 375 12.44 29.99 -17.08
C GLU A 375 12.62 29.32 -18.45
N GLN A 376 13.69 28.55 -18.67
CA GLN A 376 13.88 27.80 -19.92
C GLN A 376 12.93 26.60 -20.11
N TYR A 377 12.18 26.23 -19.07
CA TYR A 377 11.22 25.12 -19.06
C TYR A 377 9.79 25.63 -18.92
N VAL A 378 8.83 24.85 -19.42
CA VAL A 378 7.39 25.10 -19.23
C VAL A 378 6.79 23.89 -18.53
N LEU A 379 6.41 24.05 -17.26
CA LEU A 379 5.64 23.03 -16.54
C LEU A 379 4.17 23.09 -16.98
N PRO A 380 3.56 21.98 -17.46
CA PRO A 380 2.13 21.94 -17.72
C PRO A 380 1.34 22.25 -16.45
N GLY A 381 0.43 23.22 -16.49
CA GLY A 381 -0.41 23.59 -15.34
C GLY A 381 -1.31 22.44 -14.88
N ALA A 382 -1.77 22.49 -13.62
CA ALA A 382 -2.52 21.38 -12.99
C ALA A 382 -3.71 20.85 -13.82
N HIS A 383 -4.43 21.74 -14.51
CA HIS A 383 -5.56 21.39 -15.39
C HIS A 383 -5.21 21.24 -16.88
N ALA A 384 -3.93 21.13 -17.25
CA ALA A 384 -3.52 20.71 -18.60
C ALA A 384 -3.49 19.18 -18.69
N ILE A 385 -4.00 18.58 -19.78
CA ILE A 385 -4.02 17.12 -19.90
C ILE A 385 -2.60 16.53 -19.96
N GLU A 386 -1.62 17.27 -20.49
CA GLU A 386 -0.21 16.86 -20.46
C GLU A 386 0.29 16.62 -19.03
N ARG A 387 -0.18 17.38 -18.03
CA ARG A 387 0.20 17.17 -16.63
C ARG A 387 -0.19 15.76 -16.18
N TYR A 388 -1.44 15.38 -16.41
CA TYR A 388 -1.92 14.02 -16.13
C TYR A 388 -1.20 12.95 -16.93
N LEU A 389 -1.00 13.15 -18.25
CA LEU A 389 -0.39 12.14 -19.12
C LEU A 389 1.05 11.80 -18.72
N ILE A 390 1.85 12.82 -18.36
CA ILE A 390 3.23 12.62 -17.90
C ILE A 390 3.24 11.94 -16.51
N GLU A 391 2.33 12.33 -15.62
CA GLU A 391 2.25 11.75 -14.27
C GLU A 391 1.77 10.29 -14.31
N ASP A 392 0.84 9.95 -15.21
CA ASP A 392 0.40 8.57 -15.48
C ASP A 392 1.55 7.74 -16.09
N GLU A 393 2.33 8.30 -17.03
CA GLU A 393 3.53 7.66 -17.60
C GLU A 393 4.59 7.35 -16.52
N ILE A 394 4.95 8.34 -15.68
CA ILE A 394 5.87 8.16 -14.54
C ILE A 394 5.32 7.10 -13.55
N SER A 395 4.02 7.14 -13.26
CA SER A 395 3.35 6.22 -12.34
C SER A 395 3.35 4.78 -12.85
N ASN A 396 3.11 4.59 -14.15
CA ASN A 396 3.15 3.30 -14.81
C ASN A 396 4.58 2.73 -14.84
N ILE A 397 5.59 3.53 -15.22
CA ILE A 397 7.00 3.10 -15.18
C ILE A 397 7.42 2.69 -13.76
N MET A 398 7.04 3.46 -12.74
CA MET A 398 7.31 3.05 -11.36
C MET A 398 6.61 1.74 -11.00
N HIS A 399 5.33 1.56 -11.36
CA HIS A 399 4.59 0.33 -11.09
C HIS A 399 5.24 -0.90 -11.75
N THR A 400 5.60 -0.80 -13.02
CA THR A 400 6.25 -1.86 -13.80
C THR A 400 7.64 -2.23 -13.25
N TYR A 401 8.44 -1.24 -12.84
CA TYR A 401 9.86 -1.44 -12.48
C TYR A 401 10.17 -1.33 -10.98
N HIS A 402 9.17 -1.33 -10.08
CA HIS A 402 9.38 -1.07 -8.64
C HIS A 402 10.33 -2.05 -7.93
N THR A 403 10.46 -3.27 -8.41
CA THR A 403 11.41 -4.27 -7.86
C THR A 403 12.85 -4.01 -8.30
N GLU A 404 13.05 -3.38 -9.46
CA GLU A 404 14.35 -3.15 -10.11
C GLU A 404 14.67 -1.65 -10.17
N ARG A 405 14.93 -1.05 -9.01
CA ARG A 405 15.09 0.42 -8.84
C ARG A 405 16.05 1.11 -9.81
N LYS A 406 17.08 0.40 -10.31
CA LYS A 406 18.03 0.93 -11.30
C LYS A 406 17.41 1.05 -12.68
N ASP A 407 16.72 0.00 -13.12
CA ASP A 407 16.02 -0.01 -14.41
C ASP A 407 14.86 0.98 -14.37
N CYS A 408 14.14 1.07 -13.23
CA CYS A 408 13.14 2.11 -12.99
C CYS A 408 13.73 3.53 -13.16
N ALA A 409 14.87 3.83 -12.52
CA ALA A 409 15.53 5.12 -12.65
C ALA A 409 15.95 5.43 -14.10
N ILE A 410 16.48 4.43 -14.81
CA ILE A 410 16.86 4.55 -16.24
C ILE A 410 15.63 4.84 -17.10
N GLN A 411 14.53 4.10 -16.94
CA GLN A 411 13.30 4.29 -17.73
C GLN A 411 12.66 5.67 -17.46
N LEU A 412 12.63 6.13 -16.21
CA LEU A 412 12.15 7.47 -15.86
C LEU A 412 12.97 8.59 -16.55
N THR A 413 14.29 8.45 -16.64
CA THR A 413 15.14 9.41 -17.39
C THR A 413 15.00 9.33 -18.91
N GLN A 414 14.29 8.33 -19.44
CA GLN A 414 14.07 8.10 -20.87
C GLN A 414 12.68 8.53 -21.36
N ILE A 415 11.78 8.94 -20.47
CA ILE A 415 10.51 9.59 -20.82
C ILE A 415 10.82 10.75 -21.78
N ARG A 416 10.23 10.73 -22.98
CA ARG A 416 10.57 11.67 -24.05
C ARG A 416 9.79 12.97 -23.87
N PRO A 417 10.42 14.09 -23.46
CA PRO A 417 9.70 15.35 -23.41
C PRO A 417 9.60 15.91 -24.85
N LYS A 418 8.39 15.98 -25.41
CA LYS A 418 8.17 16.59 -26.73
C LYS A 418 8.39 18.11 -26.69
N ASN A 419 8.07 18.74 -25.56
CA ASN A 419 8.33 20.15 -25.25
C ASN A 419 9.51 20.28 -24.27
N LYS A 420 9.96 21.51 -23.95
CA LYS A 420 10.93 21.75 -22.86
C LYS A 420 10.26 21.60 -21.48
N ILE A 421 9.88 20.37 -21.12
CA ILE A 421 9.22 20.05 -19.86
C ILE A 421 10.30 19.87 -18.76
N PRO A 422 10.09 20.38 -17.53
CA PRO A 422 10.99 20.20 -16.41
C PRO A 422 10.82 18.80 -15.79
N LEU A 423 11.18 17.75 -16.55
CA LEU A 423 10.92 16.34 -16.21
C LEU A 423 11.39 15.94 -14.80
N ASN A 424 12.55 16.45 -14.35
CA ASN A 424 13.09 16.18 -13.02
C ASN A 424 12.13 16.63 -11.88
N TYR A 425 11.45 17.77 -12.03
CA TYR A 425 10.47 18.26 -11.06
C TYR A 425 9.26 17.32 -11.01
N MET A 426 8.75 16.92 -12.18
CA MET A 426 7.62 16.01 -12.28
C MET A 426 7.93 14.61 -11.71
N ILE A 427 9.14 14.07 -11.95
CA ILE A 427 9.58 12.81 -11.35
C ILE A 427 9.63 12.92 -9.82
N VAL A 428 10.23 13.98 -9.28
CA VAL A 428 10.32 14.19 -7.82
C VAL A 428 8.93 14.33 -7.19
N GLU A 429 8.05 15.11 -7.80
CA GLU A 429 6.67 15.31 -7.34
C GLU A 429 5.84 14.03 -7.36
N VAL A 430 5.89 13.22 -8.44
CA VAL A 430 5.14 11.96 -8.50
C VAL A 430 5.70 10.92 -7.53
N ILE A 431 7.03 10.89 -7.31
CA ILE A 431 7.65 10.04 -6.29
C ILE A 431 7.14 10.41 -4.89
N PHE A 432 7.13 11.71 -4.54
CA PHE A 432 6.59 12.16 -3.25
C PHE A 432 5.07 11.95 -3.15
N GLY A 433 4.32 12.19 -4.22
CA GLY A 433 2.89 11.90 -4.28
C GLY A 433 2.58 10.42 -4.07
N HIS A 434 3.42 9.51 -4.57
CA HIS A 434 3.29 8.07 -4.34
C HIS A 434 3.71 7.63 -2.93
N LEU A 435 4.68 8.32 -2.31
CA LEU A 435 5.08 8.12 -0.92
C LEU A 435 3.98 8.60 0.06
N PHE A 436 3.45 9.81 -0.16
CA PHE A 436 2.45 10.44 0.72
C PHE A 436 1.00 10.02 0.41
N LYS A 437 0.77 9.25 -0.65
CA LYS A 437 -0.54 8.69 -1.03
C LYS A 437 -1.27 8.07 0.18
N LEU A 438 -2.45 8.58 0.49
CA LEU A 438 -3.35 7.98 1.47
C LEU A 438 -4.33 7.02 0.75
N PRO A 439 -4.75 5.90 1.37
CA PRO A 439 -4.41 5.45 2.72
C PRO A 439 -2.96 4.99 2.91
N ARG A 440 -2.39 4.29 1.93
CA ARG A 440 -1.03 3.72 1.96
C ARG A 440 -0.25 4.07 0.69
N SER A 441 1.08 4.14 0.81
CA SER A 441 1.96 4.27 -0.36
C SER A 441 1.75 3.09 -1.31
N GLN A 442 1.87 3.33 -2.62
CA GLN A 442 1.52 2.33 -3.62
C GLN A 442 2.46 1.10 -3.61
N HIS A 443 3.73 1.34 -3.32
CA HIS A 443 4.76 0.34 -3.10
C HIS A 443 5.40 0.58 -1.73
N LEU A 444 6.28 -0.34 -1.29
CA LEU A 444 7.02 -0.23 -0.02
C LEU A 444 7.76 1.11 0.07
N GLU A 445 7.60 1.85 1.18
CA GLU A 445 8.17 3.22 1.35
C GLU A 445 9.67 3.33 1.02
N LEU A 446 10.45 2.28 1.34
CA LEU A 446 11.89 2.21 1.05
C LEU A 446 12.23 2.27 -0.45
N PHE A 447 11.33 1.83 -1.33
CA PHE A 447 11.51 1.90 -2.78
C PHE A 447 11.80 3.34 -3.23
N TYR A 448 10.93 4.28 -2.86
CA TYR A 448 11.01 5.69 -3.26
C TYR A 448 12.32 6.36 -2.80
N GLY A 449 12.73 6.12 -1.55
CA GLY A 449 14.02 6.57 -1.04
C GLY A 449 15.18 6.01 -1.88
N SER A 450 15.17 4.70 -2.15
CA SER A 450 16.23 4.06 -2.92
C SER A 450 16.23 4.44 -4.42
N LEU A 451 15.07 4.76 -4.99
CA LEU A 451 14.91 5.24 -6.37
C LEU A 451 15.50 6.63 -6.53
N LEU A 452 15.20 7.56 -5.62
CA LEU A 452 15.79 8.90 -5.59
C LEU A 452 17.32 8.85 -5.46
N LEU A 453 17.87 7.89 -4.69
CA LEU A 453 19.32 7.67 -4.63
C LEU A 453 19.93 7.22 -5.96
N GLU A 454 19.26 6.34 -6.74
CA GLU A 454 19.77 5.97 -8.07
C GLU A 454 19.60 7.11 -9.09
N LEU A 455 18.48 7.84 -9.05
CA LEU A 455 18.26 9.01 -9.91
C LEU A 455 19.31 10.12 -9.62
N CYS A 456 19.67 10.37 -8.36
CA CYS A 456 20.76 11.30 -8.01
C CYS A 456 22.11 10.90 -8.62
N LYS A 457 22.39 9.60 -8.78
CA LYS A 457 23.63 9.10 -9.42
C LYS A 457 23.57 9.24 -10.95
N LEU A 458 22.40 9.07 -11.56
CA LEU A 458 22.21 9.23 -13.00
C LEU A 458 22.23 10.71 -13.42
N GLN A 459 21.77 11.62 -12.56
CA GLN A 459 21.63 13.05 -12.85
C GLN A 459 22.24 13.94 -11.73
N PRO A 460 23.54 13.81 -11.42
CA PRO A 460 24.16 14.43 -10.24
C PRO A 460 24.17 15.96 -10.24
N SER A 461 24.07 16.61 -11.42
CA SER A 461 24.08 18.06 -11.55
C SER A 461 22.69 18.70 -11.61
N THR A 462 21.63 17.93 -11.81
CA THR A 462 20.28 18.46 -12.11
C THR A 462 19.17 17.92 -11.22
N LEU A 463 19.30 16.72 -10.63
CA LEU A 463 18.29 16.21 -9.71
C LEU A 463 18.49 16.67 -8.26
N PRO A 464 19.71 16.65 -7.67
CA PRO A 464 19.88 17.06 -6.27
C PRO A 464 19.36 18.47 -5.95
N PRO A 465 19.56 19.52 -6.79
CA PRO A 465 19.00 20.84 -6.51
C PRO A 465 17.45 20.85 -6.45
N VAL A 466 16.80 20.11 -7.37
CA VAL A 466 15.34 19.95 -7.40
C VAL A 466 14.84 19.20 -6.17
N LEU A 467 15.60 18.19 -5.71
CA LEU A 467 15.26 17.44 -4.50
C LEU A 467 15.43 18.28 -3.23
N VAL A 468 16.46 19.12 -3.14
CA VAL A 468 16.64 20.09 -2.03
C VAL A 468 15.46 21.07 -2.00
N GLN A 469 15.15 21.71 -3.13
CA GLN A 469 13.99 22.60 -3.26
C GLN A 469 12.69 21.90 -2.85
N ALA A 470 12.47 20.66 -3.28
CA ALA A 470 11.31 19.87 -2.87
C ALA A 470 11.25 19.66 -1.36
N VAL A 471 12.37 19.30 -0.71
CA VAL A 471 12.45 19.08 0.74
C VAL A 471 12.15 20.35 1.52
N ASP A 472 12.67 21.50 1.10
CA ASP A 472 12.36 22.80 1.73
C ASP A 472 10.87 23.18 1.56
N MET A 473 10.28 22.94 0.38
CA MET A 473 8.85 23.16 0.16
C MET A 473 7.96 22.22 0.99
N LEU A 474 8.38 20.95 1.18
CA LEU A 474 7.70 20.01 2.07
C LEU A 474 7.80 20.46 3.54
N PHE A 475 8.98 20.93 3.97
CA PHE A 475 9.23 21.44 5.31
C PHE A 475 8.42 22.70 5.63
N GLU A 476 8.41 23.69 4.72
CA GLU A 476 7.63 24.93 4.90
C GLU A 476 6.12 24.67 4.96
N ARG A 477 5.63 23.64 4.25
CA ARG A 477 4.21 23.25 4.23
C ARG A 477 3.84 22.22 5.32
N LEU A 478 4.71 21.92 6.29
CA LEU A 478 4.43 20.93 7.36
C LEU A 478 3.21 21.27 8.21
N ASN A 479 2.91 22.56 8.43
CA ASN A 479 1.86 22.99 9.37
C ASN A 479 0.47 22.42 9.03
N THR A 480 0.15 22.26 7.75
CA THR A 480 -1.11 21.67 7.26
C THR A 480 -0.94 20.27 6.69
N MET A 481 0.25 19.67 6.76
CA MET A 481 0.50 18.31 6.28
C MET A 481 -0.09 17.28 7.25
N LYS A 482 -0.72 16.21 6.75
CA LYS A 482 -1.24 15.12 7.59
C LYS A 482 -0.13 14.39 8.34
N THR A 483 -0.37 14.05 9.59
CA THR A 483 0.54 13.34 10.51
C THR A 483 1.17 12.09 9.88
N SER A 484 0.38 11.24 9.22
CA SER A 484 0.86 10.04 8.51
C SER A 484 1.80 10.36 7.33
N CYS A 485 1.64 11.52 6.69
CA CYS A 485 2.55 11.99 5.64
C CYS A 485 3.85 12.56 6.25
N ILE A 486 3.75 13.29 7.37
CA ILE A 486 4.92 13.77 8.14
C ILE A 486 5.76 12.58 8.61
N GLU A 487 5.14 11.50 9.10
CA GLU A 487 5.86 10.25 9.45
C GLU A 487 6.66 9.70 8.27
N ARG A 488 6.03 9.59 7.09
CA ARG A 488 6.70 9.08 5.88
C ARG A 488 7.83 10.01 5.43
N PHE A 489 7.66 11.32 5.63
CA PHE A 489 8.69 12.30 5.33
C PHE A 489 9.88 12.15 6.30
N VAL A 490 9.65 11.97 7.60
CA VAL A 490 10.69 11.63 8.60
C VAL A 490 11.39 10.31 8.26
N LYS A 491 10.64 9.28 7.90
CA LYS A 491 11.15 7.94 7.50
C LYS A 491 12.06 8.05 6.27
N TRP A 492 11.62 8.77 5.25
CA TRP A 492 12.37 8.99 4.02
C TRP A 492 13.59 9.90 4.23
N PHE A 493 13.44 11.03 4.93
CA PHE A 493 14.48 12.04 5.06
C PHE A 493 15.64 11.54 5.92
N SER A 494 15.37 10.92 7.07
CA SER A 494 16.42 10.29 7.90
C SER A 494 17.16 9.16 7.16
N TYR A 495 16.46 8.38 6.31
CA TYR A 495 17.11 7.41 5.43
C TYR A 495 17.99 8.09 4.37
N HIS A 496 17.49 9.13 3.71
CA HIS A 496 18.23 9.92 2.73
C HIS A 496 19.51 10.50 3.33
N LEU A 497 19.39 11.20 4.47
CA LEU A 497 20.52 11.77 5.22
C LEU A 497 21.57 10.70 5.57
N SER A 498 21.16 9.51 6.01
CA SER A 498 22.12 8.42 6.34
C SER A 498 22.93 7.91 5.14
N ASN A 499 22.48 8.17 3.91
CA ASN A 499 23.22 7.87 2.67
C ASN A 499 24.10 9.03 2.16
N PHE A 500 24.01 10.22 2.77
CA PHE A 500 24.81 11.42 2.47
C PHE A 500 25.53 11.97 3.72
N GLU A 501 26.03 11.05 4.56
CA GLU A 501 26.84 11.33 5.76
C GLU A 501 26.16 12.21 6.83
N PHE A 502 24.83 12.33 6.77
CA PHE A 502 23.96 13.23 7.54
C PHE A 502 24.16 14.74 7.26
N THR A 503 24.68 15.06 6.08
CA THR A 503 24.89 16.45 5.64
C THR A 503 23.56 17.10 5.21
N TRP A 504 23.19 18.21 5.84
CA TRP A 504 22.04 19.05 5.45
C TRP A 504 22.29 20.51 5.85
N ALA A 505 21.62 21.44 5.17
CA ALA A 505 21.66 22.87 5.48
C ALA A 505 20.73 23.23 6.68
N TRP A 506 20.94 22.57 7.83
CA TRP A 506 20.11 22.74 9.03
C TRP A 506 19.92 24.21 9.47
N GLN A 507 20.90 25.06 9.18
CA GLN A 507 20.87 26.49 9.49
C GLN A 507 19.72 27.24 8.81
N ASP A 508 19.28 26.79 7.63
CA ASP A 508 18.21 27.43 6.87
C ASP A 508 16.84 27.27 7.56
N TRP A 509 16.70 26.27 8.44
CA TRP A 509 15.50 26.00 9.21
C TRP A 509 15.54 26.58 10.64
N ILE A 510 16.58 27.33 11.01
CA ILE A 510 16.79 27.82 12.39
C ILE A 510 15.61 28.64 12.92
N ASN A 511 14.89 29.35 12.05
CA ASN A 511 13.75 30.19 12.42
C ASN A 511 12.57 29.40 13.03
N CYS A 512 12.46 28.09 12.76
CA CYS A 512 11.41 27.29 13.38
C CYS A 512 11.65 27.07 14.89
N LEU A 513 12.86 27.35 15.40
CA LEU A 513 13.21 27.18 16.81
C LEU A 513 12.48 28.14 17.76
N ASP A 514 11.83 29.17 17.22
CA ASP A 514 10.98 30.14 17.95
C ASP A 514 9.49 29.70 17.99
N GLU A 515 9.13 28.60 17.31
CA GLU A 515 7.77 28.06 17.32
C GLU A 515 7.44 27.25 18.59
N ASN A 516 6.16 26.91 18.75
CA ASN A 516 5.69 25.98 19.78
C ASN A 516 6.42 24.63 19.69
N SER A 517 6.78 24.03 20.83
CA SER A 517 7.50 22.75 20.89
C SER A 517 6.78 21.57 20.25
N GLU A 518 5.46 21.64 20.07
CA GLU A 518 4.65 20.63 19.37
C GLU A 518 4.22 21.07 17.96
N SER A 519 4.83 22.13 17.39
CA SER A 519 4.62 22.50 15.99
C SER A 519 5.09 21.39 15.05
N PRO A 520 4.43 21.20 13.88
CA PRO A 520 4.85 20.22 12.88
C PRO A 520 6.32 20.35 12.44
N LYS A 521 6.86 21.57 12.33
CA LYS A 521 8.29 21.79 12.01
C LYS A 521 9.23 21.32 13.12
N ILE A 522 9.00 21.72 14.38
CA ILE A 522 9.81 21.27 15.52
C ILE A 522 9.75 19.75 15.66
N LYS A 523 8.54 19.17 15.57
CA LYS A 523 8.33 17.74 15.74
C LYS A 523 8.96 16.93 14.61
N PHE A 524 8.87 17.39 13.36
CA PHE A 524 9.57 16.79 12.22
C PHE A 524 11.08 16.73 12.44
N ILE A 525 11.71 17.80 12.94
CA ILE A 525 13.16 17.80 13.23
C ILE A 525 13.47 16.84 14.38
N ARG A 526 12.74 16.91 15.51
CA ARG A 526 12.94 16.03 16.68
C ARG A 526 12.85 14.55 16.28
N GLU A 527 11.81 14.16 15.55
CA GLU A 527 11.58 12.79 15.09
C GLU A 527 12.59 12.37 14.00
N THR A 528 13.04 13.28 13.13
CA THR A 528 14.15 13.03 12.18
C THR A 528 15.45 12.75 12.90
N LEU A 529 15.84 13.56 13.88
CA LEU A 529 17.07 13.35 14.66
C LEU A 529 16.98 12.07 15.51
N GLN A 530 15.81 11.78 16.08
CA GLN A 530 15.50 10.51 16.76
C GLN A 530 15.68 9.31 15.84
N ARG A 531 15.28 9.42 14.57
CA ARG A 531 15.44 8.34 13.58
C ARG A 531 16.87 8.25 13.04
N CYS A 532 17.56 9.36 12.85
CA CYS A 532 18.99 9.40 12.54
C CYS A 532 19.84 8.76 13.65
N MET A 533 19.48 8.97 14.93
CA MET A 533 20.13 8.29 16.06
C MET A 533 19.95 6.76 15.99
N ARG A 534 18.76 6.27 15.60
CA ARG A 534 18.51 4.82 15.42
C ARG A 534 19.29 4.22 14.23
N LEU A 535 19.71 5.05 13.28
CA LEU A 535 20.58 4.69 12.14
C LEU A 535 22.07 4.96 12.41
N SER A 536 22.43 5.45 13.59
CA SER A 536 23.78 5.89 13.95
C SER A 536 23.98 5.76 15.47
N PHE A 537 24.50 6.80 16.13
CA PHE A 537 24.64 6.88 17.59
C PHE A 537 24.53 8.35 18.06
N HIS A 538 24.12 8.56 19.32
CA HIS A 538 23.84 9.87 19.91
C HIS A 538 24.92 10.93 19.65
N GLN A 539 26.20 10.60 19.89
CA GLN A 539 27.31 11.52 19.70
C GLN A 539 27.43 12.00 18.23
N ARG A 540 27.16 11.13 17.25
CA ARG A 540 27.18 11.50 15.84
C ARG A 540 26.09 12.51 15.48
N VAL A 541 24.93 12.43 16.13
CA VAL A 541 23.83 13.39 15.92
C VAL A 541 24.23 14.78 16.40
N ILE A 542 24.92 14.89 17.54
CA ILE A 542 25.48 16.16 18.03
C ILE A 542 26.53 16.73 17.07
N GLU A 543 27.35 15.88 16.44
CA GLU A 543 28.40 16.31 15.52
C GLU A 543 27.89 16.92 14.21
N PHE A 544 26.72 16.51 13.69
CA PHE A 544 26.22 16.98 12.38
C PHE A 544 25.16 18.08 12.45
N VAL A 545 24.61 18.40 13.64
CA VAL A 545 23.65 19.51 13.80
C VAL A 545 24.32 20.76 14.40
N PRO A 546 23.91 21.98 13.99
CA PRO A 546 24.35 23.22 14.64
C PRO A 546 23.90 23.32 16.11
N GLU A 547 24.67 24.01 16.94
CA GLU A 547 24.40 24.22 18.38
C GLU A 547 22.96 24.65 18.72
N PRO A 548 22.29 25.58 17.99
CA PRO A 548 20.90 25.94 18.25
C PRO A 548 19.91 24.75 18.25
N PHE A 549 20.22 23.68 17.51
CA PHE A 549 19.41 22.46 17.43
C PHE A 549 19.69 21.45 18.54
N TYR A 550 20.68 21.67 19.42
CA TYR A 550 20.98 20.75 20.53
C TYR A 550 19.77 20.53 21.46
N LYS A 551 18.88 21.52 21.60
CA LYS A 551 17.60 21.38 22.34
C LYS A 551 16.60 20.40 21.72
N LEU A 552 16.80 19.99 20.47
CA LEU A 552 15.99 19.01 19.73
C LEU A 552 16.70 17.66 19.52
N VAL A 553 17.98 17.55 19.93
CA VAL A 553 18.71 16.29 19.88
C VAL A 553 18.08 15.30 20.87
N PRO A 554 17.83 14.04 20.47
CA PRO A 554 17.27 13.03 21.36
C PRO A 554 18.17 12.78 22.57
N ASN A 555 17.56 12.54 23.73
CA ASN A 555 18.29 12.09 24.91
C ASN A 555 19.10 10.82 24.64
N LYS A 556 20.24 10.68 25.34
CA LYS A 556 21.07 9.48 25.27
C LYS A 556 20.24 8.23 25.65
N PRO A 557 20.19 7.18 24.80
CA PRO A 557 19.37 6.00 25.05
C PRO A 557 20.04 5.05 26.05
N SER A 558 19.98 5.41 27.34
CA SER A 558 20.46 4.60 28.47
C SER A 558 19.30 4.06 29.30
N PRO A 559 19.45 2.87 29.91
CA PRO A 559 18.50 2.38 30.91
C PRO A 559 18.56 3.26 32.18
N VAL A 560 17.45 3.32 32.90
CA VAL A 560 17.34 3.90 34.24
C VAL A 560 16.95 2.77 35.19
N PHE A 561 17.58 2.66 36.36
CA PHE A 561 17.19 1.67 37.38
C PHE A 561 16.70 2.38 38.62
N LYS A 562 15.38 2.44 38.81
CA LYS A 562 14.76 3.17 39.94
C LYS A 562 15.11 2.64 41.33
N PHE A 563 15.68 1.44 41.43
CA PHE A 563 16.15 0.82 42.67
C PHE A 563 17.68 0.91 42.86
N GLU A 564 18.36 1.79 42.11
CA GLU A 564 19.72 2.23 42.39
C GLU A 564 19.74 3.12 43.65
N GLU A 565 20.91 3.44 44.22
CA GLU A 565 21.06 3.98 45.59
C GLU A 565 20.48 5.41 45.76
N ILE A 566 19.17 5.49 46.01
CA ILE A 566 18.42 6.71 46.35
C ILE A 566 18.23 6.79 47.87
N ASP A 567 18.32 8.00 48.43
CA ASP A 567 18.04 8.30 49.85
C ASP A 567 16.81 9.23 49.96
N PRO A 568 15.71 8.83 50.62
CA PRO A 568 15.47 7.51 51.22
C PRO A 568 15.23 6.40 50.16
N PRO A 569 15.56 5.13 50.46
CA PRO A 569 15.41 4.03 49.51
C PRO A 569 13.94 3.75 49.20
N ILE A 570 13.63 3.51 47.92
CA ILE A 570 12.30 3.13 47.46
C ILE A 570 11.91 1.77 48.05
N PHE A 571 10.63 1.58 48.39
CA PHE A 571 10.11 0.28 48.83
C PHE A 571 10.53 -0.85 47.88
N GLY A 572 11.03 -1.95 48.47
CA GLY A 572 11.50 -3.10 47.69
C GLY A 572 12.93 -3.00 47.13
N SER A 573 13.66 -1.90 47.33
CA SER A 573 15.04 -1.74 46.81
C SER A 573 15.99 -2.87 47.20
N GLU A 574 15.94 -3.36 48.43
CA GLU A 574 16.74 -4.51 48.88
C GLU A 574 16.42 -5.81 48.11
N TYR A 575 15.15 -6.02 47.79
CA TYR A 575 14.68 -7.15 47.00
C TYR A 575 15.11 -6.99 45.54
N ALA A 576 15.03 -5.79 44.96
CA ALA A 576 15.51 -5.51 43.61
C ALA A 576 17.02 -5.76 43.47
N GLN A 577 17.82 -5.38 44.46
CA GLN A 577 19.26 -5.68 44.51
C GLN A 577 19.53 -7.19 44.62
N LEU A 578 18.79 -7.90 45.48
CA LEU A 578 18.89 -9.36 45.63
C LEU A 578 18.48 -10.11 44.36
N LEU A 579 17.38 -9.70 43.72
CA LEU A 579 16.92 -10.23 42.42
C LEU A 579 17.96 -9.97 41.33
N THR A 580 18.48 -8.74 41.23
CA THR A 580 19.54 -8.36 40.29
C THR A 580 20.79 -9.25 40.45
N LYS A 581 21.20 -9.53 41.69
CA LYS A 581 22.29 -10.48 41.99
C LYS A 581 21.95 -11.90 41.53
N LYS A 582 20.76 -12.42 41.87
CA LYS A 582 20.35 -13.80 41.57
C LYS A 582 20.12 -14.07 40.08
N ILE A 583 19.58 -13.10 39.36
CA ILE A 583 19.44 -13.13 37.90
C ILE A 583 20.83 -13.14 37.23
N ARG A 584 21.79 -12.36 37.75
CA ARG A 584 23.20 -12.36 37.30
C ARG A 584 23.92 -13.68 37.59
N GLU A 585 23.66 -14.29 38.75
CA GLU A 585 24.08 -15.66 39.12
C GLU A 585 23.38 -16.76 38.28
N ARG A 586 22.42 -16.39 37.42
CA ARG A 586 21.61 -17.27 36.57
C ARG A 586 20.72 -18.27 37.33
N SER A 587 20.35 -17.98 38.57
CA SER A 587 19.43 -18.80 39.40
C SER A 587 18.14 -19.22 38.66
N SER A 588 17.53 -20.31 39.13
CA SER A 588 16.33 -20.90 38.52
C SER A 588 15.09 -20.01 38.71
N ALA A 589 14.00 -20.30 38.00
CA ALA A 589 12.76 -19.53 38.13
C ALA A 589 12.14 -19.69 39.54
N GLU A 590 12.29 -20.87 40.14
CA GLU A 590 11.80 -21.21 41.47
C GLU A 590 12.55 -20.43 42.57
N ASP A 591 13.86 -20.26 42.43
CA ASP A 591 14.65 -19.44 43.36
C ASP A 591 14.29 -17.96 43.29
N ILE A 592 14.01 -17.43 42.09
CA ILE A 592 13.51 -16.05 41.92
C ILE A 592 12.11 -15.91 42.52
N LEU A 593 11.20 -16.86 42.26
CA LEU A 593 9.84 -16.86 42.81
C LEU A 593 9.84 -16.94 44.36
N ARG A 594 10.74 -17.73 44.96
CA ARG A 594 10.92 -17.76 46.42
C ARG A 594 11.27 -16.40 47.00
N ILE A 595 12.12 -15.61 46.32
CA ILE A 595 12.48 -14.25 46.75
C ILE A 595 11.27 -13.32 46.63
N LEU A 596 10.56 -13.36 45.51
CA LEU A 596 9.35 -12.55 45.31
C LEU A 596 8.29 -12.84 46.38
N ASN A 597 8.11 -14.10 46.76
CA ASN A 597 7.19 -14.51 47.83
C ASN A 597 7.63 -14.09 49.24
N THR A 598 8.81 -13.48 49.41
CA THR A 598 9.28 -12.89 50.68
C THR A 598 9.19 -11.36 50.71
N VAL A 599 8.70 -10.71 49.66
CA VAL A 599 8.43 -9.26 49.63
C VAL A 599 7.28 -8.97 50.63
N PRO A 600 7.32 -7.88 51.42
CA PRO A 600 6.22 -7.55 52.32
C PRO A 600 4.98 -7.10 51.53
N ASN A 601 3.78 -7.34 52.05
CA ASN A 601 2.56 -6.80 51.44
C ASN A 601 2.38 -5.34 51.92
N PRO A 602 2.39 -4.33 51.02
CA PRO A 602 2.33 -2.92 51.40
C PRO A 602 1.16 -2.56 52.32
N SER A 603 0.03 -3.27 52.20
CA SER A 603 -1.21 -2.99 52.94
C SER A 603 -1.32 -3.69 54.30
N LYS A 604 -0.34 -4.52 54.72
CA LYS A 604 -0.44 -5.30 55.97
C LYS A 604 0.32 -4.69 57.16
N ASP A 605 1.40 -3.96 56.92
CA ASP A 605 2.30 -3.50 57.99
C ASP A 605 2.04 -2.06 58.49
N ASP A 606 1.11 -1.32 57.88
CA ASP A 606 0.71 0.05 58.28
C ASP A 606 -0.04 0.13 59.65
N THR A 607 -0.08 -0.97 60.41
CA THR A 607 -0.62 -1.02 61.77
C THR A 607 0.42 -0.84 62.88
N LEU A 608 1.70 -0.61 62.56
CA LEU A 608 2.70 -0.27 63.57
C LEU A 608 3.75 0.77 63.13
N SER A 609 3.61 1.98 63.71
CA SER A 609 4.66 3.01 63.92
C SER A 609 4.64 4.30 63.08
N THR A 610 3.57 5.10 63.18
CA THR A 610 3.78 6.55 63.37
C THR A 610 2.75 7.18 64.30
N THR A 611 3.20 7.80 65.39
CA THR A 611 2.39 8.63 66.28
C THR A 611 2.46 10.09 65.80
N THR A 612 1.54 10.95 66.27
CA THR A 612 1.48 12.43 66.06
C THR A 612 1.19 12.91 64.62
N THR A 613 0.30 13.88 64.32
CA THR A 613 -0.69 14.66 65.10
C THR A 613 -1.70 15.33 64.12
N THR A 614 -3.02 15.24 64.39
CA THR A 614 -4.15 16.17 64.03
C THR A 614 -4.14 16.85 62.63
N THR A 615 -5.19 16.77 61.79
CA THR A 615 -6.48 17.47 62.03
C THR A 615 -7.65 16.97 61.17
N THR A 616 -8.84 16.96 61.78
CA THR A 616 -10.17 16.54 61.31
C THR A 616 -10.72 17.31 60.09
N THR A 617 -11.46 16.62 59.20
CA THR A 617 -12.84 16.99 58.77
C THR A 617 -13.53 15.76 58.14
N THR A 618 -14.82 15.58 58.43
CA THR A 618 -15.57 14.32 58.24
C THR A 618 -16.87 14.53 57.46
N ILE A 619 -17.11 13.77 56.39
CA ILE A 619 -18.44 13.45 55.82
C ILE A 619 -18.33 12.02 55.22
N ALA A 620 -18.73 10.96 55.93
CA ALA A 620 -20.07 10.35 55.92
C ALA A 620 -20.49 9.78 54.54
N THR A 621 -20.04 8.58 54.16
CA THR A 621 -20.69 7.25 54.38
C THR A 621 -21.94 6.93 53.54
N THR A 622 -21.79 5.97 52.62
CA THR A 622 -22.84 4.97 52.34
C THR A 622 -22.24 3.58 52.10
N THR A 623 -22.95 2.57 52.57
CA THR A 623 -22.52 1.17 52.70
C THR A 623 -22.47 0.40 51.37
N THR A 624 -21.41 -0.38 51.13
CA THR A 624 -21.47 -1.69 50.46
C THR A 624 -20.27 -2.55 50.91
N SER A 625 -20.51 -3.83 51.18
CA SER A 625 -19.54 -4.79 51.72
C SER A 625 -18.89 -5.68 50.65
N ASN A 626 -17.70 -6.21 50.96
CA ASN A 626 -17.03 -7.34 50.30
C ASN A 626 -16.36 -7.13 48.91
N THR A 627 -15.50 -6.11 48.78
CA THR A 627 -14.55 -6.01 47.63
C THR A 627 -13.06 -5.85 48.04
N ASN A 628 -12.75 -5.71 49.33
CA ASN A 628 -11.40 -5.28 49.78
C ASN A 628 -10.33 -6.38 49.89
N GLN A 629 -10.63 -7.66 49.61
CA GLN A 629 -9.61 -8.71 49.65
C GLN A 629 -8.86 -8.85 48.32
N THR A 630 -9.58 -8.90 47.20
CA THR A 630 -8.98 -9.04 45.86
C THR A 630 -8.09 -7.86 45.47
N THR A 631 -8.48 -6.63 45.81
CA THR A 631 -7.70 -5.41 45.48
C THR A 631 -6.35 -5.36 46.18
N ASN A 632 -6.25 -5.86 47.42
CA ASN A 632 -5.00 -5.89 48.18
C ASN A 632 -4.03 -6.96 47.67
N ASP A 633 -4.52 -8.15 47.29
CA ASP A 633 -3.67 -9.19 46.72
C ASP A 633 -3.24 -8.84 45.28
N LEU A 634 -4.11 -8.18 44.48
CA LEU A 634 -3.72 -7.58 43.19
C LEU A 634 -2.57 -6.58 43.37
N THR A 635 -2.71 -5.62 44.29
CA THR A 635 -1.69 -4.58 44.54
C THR A 635 -0.35 -5.18 44.96
N TYR A 636 -0.35 -6.21 45.81
CA TYR A 636 0.85 -6.94 46.20
C TYR A 636 1.54 -7.62 45.00
N ASN A 637 0.77 -8.30 44.15
CA ASN A 637 1.30 -8.96 42.95
C ASN A 637 1.89 -7.94 41.95
N MET A 638 1.33 -6.72 41.85
CA MET A 638 1.90 -5.65 41.01
C MET A 638 3.33 -5.29 41.43
N VAL A 639 3.60 -5.20 42.74
CA VAL A 639 4.94 -4.88 43.27
C VAL A 639 5.93 -6.01 43.00
N GLN A 640 5.51 -7.27 43.13
CA GLN A 640 6.34 -8.42 42.76
C GLN A 640 6.70 -8.41 41.26
N ILE A 641 5.72 -8.12 40.39
CA ILE A 641 5.95 -7.99 38.94
C ILE A 641 6.94 -6.88 38.64
N ASP A 642 6.76 -5.69 39.24
CA ASP A 642 7.65 -4.55 39.04
C ASP A 642 9.10 -4.86 39.46
N LEU A 643 9.30 -5.34 40.69
CA LEU A 643 10.63 -5.72 41.20
C LEU A 643 11.32 -6.74 40.30
N PHE A 644 10.57 -7.74 39.82
CA PHE A 644 11.08 -8.76 38.90
C PHE A 644 11.43 -8.19 37.51
N VAL A 645 10.50 -7.47 36.87
CA VAL A 645 10.67 -6.95 35.50
C VAL A 645 11.77 -5.90 35.45
N SER A 646 11.76 -4.97 36.40
CA SER A 646 12.79 -3.93 36.54
C SER A 646 14.19 -4.55 36.69
N SER A 647 14.35 -5.53 37.60
CA SER A 647 15.63 -6.23 37.81
C SER A 647 16.07 -7.05 36.60
N LEU A 648 15.12 -7.70 35.91
CA LEU A 648 15.39 -8.55 34.75
C LEU A 648 15.83 -7.74 33.52
N LEU A 649 15.12 -6.63 33.24
CA LEU A 649 15.44 -5.75 32.11
C LEU A 649 16.73 -4.96 32.35
N TRP A 650 17.00 -4.57 33.60
CA TRP A 650 18.28 -3.97 34.00
C TRP A 650 19.47 -4.88 33.71
N ILE A 651 19.43 -6.16 34.14
CA ILE A 651 20.47 -7.15 33.80
C ILE A 651 20.50 -7.43 32.29
N GLY A 652 19.35 -7.41 31.62
CA GLY A 652 19.22 -7.59 30.17
C GLY A 652 19.60 -6.38 29.31
N SER A 653 20.03 -5.26 29.89
CA SER A 653 20.09 -3.96 29.20
C SER A 653 21.19 -3.80 28.14
N LYS A 654 22.21 -4.67 28.13
CA LYS A 654 23.40 -4.53 27.27
C LYS A 654 23.11 -4.52 25.76
N SER A 655 22.09 -5.25 25.30
CA SER A 655 21.58 -5.19 23.92
C SER A 655 20.24 -5.89 23.79
N PHE A 656 19.50 -5.66 22.70
CA PHE A 656 18.23 -6.34 22.40
C PHE A 656 18.32 -7.86 22.59
N THR A 657 19.42 -8.48 22.14
CA THR A 657 19.65 -9.93 22.30
C THR A 657 19.76 -10.37 23.76
N HIS A 658 20.38 -9.56 24.63
CA HIS A 658 20.45 -9.85 26.06
C HIS A 658 19.06 -9.74 26.70
N SER A 659 18.30 -8.68 26.37
CA SER A 659 16.94 -8.49 26.90
C SER A 659 16.01 -9.63 26.45
N PHE A 660 16.07 -10.04 25.18
CA PHE A 660 15.30 -11.16 24.65
C PHE A 660 15.71 -12.51 25.26
N ALA A 661 16.99 -12.73 25.56
CA ALA A 661 17.46 -13.93 26.24
C ALA A 661 17.00 -13.98 27.70
N SER A 662 17.02 -12.84 28.41
CA SER A 662 16.47 -12.69 29.76
C SER A 662 14.96 -13.00 29.79
N LEU A 663 14.17 -12.40 28.89
CA LEU A 663 12.73 -12.68 28.77
C LEU A 663 12.46 -14.16 28.46
N ALA A 664 13.23 -14.77 27.56
CA ALA A 664 13.06 -16.19 27.22
C ALA A 664 13.43 -17.13 28.38
N LYS A 665 14.50 -16.84 29.14
CA LYS A 665 14.96 -17.68 30.26
C LYS A 665 13.94 -17.76 31.39
N TYR A 666 13.24 -16.66 31.67
CA TYR A 666 12.28 -16.56 32.77
C TYR A 666 10.81 -16.50 32.30
N HIS A 667 10.52 -16.91 31.05
CA HIS A 667 9.17 -16.90 30.47
C HIS A 667 8.14 -17.63 31.33
N GLN A 668 8.50 -18.78 31.92
CA GLN A 668 7.60 -19.52 32.82
C GLN A 668 7.25 -18.73 34.08
N LEU A 669 8.14 -17.86 34.58
CA LEU A 669 7.86 -17.04 35.75
C LEU A 669 6.87 -15.91 35.42
N PHE A 670 6.97 -15.31 34.23
CA PHE A 670 5.91 -14.42 33.73
C PHE A 670 4.55 -15.12 33.69
N LYS A 671 4.51 -16.39 33.27
CA LYS A 671 3.27 -17.19 33.24
C LYS A 671 2.74 -17.63 34.61
N ILE A 672 3.51 -17.45 35.69
CA ILE A 672 3.08 -17.69 37.07
C ILE A 672 2.63 -16.39 37.74
N LEU A 673 3.28 -15.26 37.43
CA LEU A 673 2.99 -13.97 38.05
C LEU A 673 1.83 -13.20 37.38
N ILE A 674 1.41 -13.59 36.16
CA ILE A 674 0.48 -12.83 35.33
C ILE A 674 -0.72 -13.68 34.95
N GLU A 675 -1.86 -13.30 35.52
CA GLU A 675 -3.19 -13.87 35.29
C GLU A 675 -4.17 -12.82 34.72
N THR A 676 -4.00 -11.53 35.05
CA THR A 676 -4.93 -10.45 34.68
C THR A 676 -4.35 -9.45 33.67
N GLU A 677 -5.22 -8.70 32.98
CA GLU A 677 -4.81 -7.63 32.06
C GLU A 677 -4.09 -6.48 32.79
N GLU A 678 -4.47 -6.16 34.03
CA GLU A 678 -3.79 -5.16 34.87
C GLU A 678 -2.34 -5.55 35.15
N GLN A 679 -2.07 -6.83 35.42
CA GLN A 679 -0.72 -7.36 35.62
C GLN A 679 0.12 -7.30 34.34
N GLN A 680 -0.49 -7.52 33.18
CA GLN A 680 0.18 -7.32 31.88
C GLN A 680 0.53 -5.85 31.64
N ILE A 681 -0.37 -4.92 31.99
CA ILE A 681 -0.11 -3.48 31.93
C ILE A 681 1.02 -3.10 32.91
N GLN A 682 1.08 -3.70 34.10
CA GLN A 682 2.19 -3.45 35.04
C GLN A 682 3.56 -3.87 34.47
N VAL A 683 3.65 -4.96 33.70
CA VAL A 683 4.89 -5.29 32.95
C VAL A 683 5.29 -4.17 31.99
N LEU A 684 4.31 -3.59 31.27
CA LEU A 684 4.55 -2.52 30.30
C LEU A 684 4.98 -1.22 30.99
N LYS A 685 4.36 -0.85 32.12
CA LYS A 685 4.79 0.28 32.97
C LYS A 685 6.22 0.09 33.49
N SER A 686 6.51 -1.08 34.06
CA SER A 686 7.86 -1.41 34.57
C SER A 686 8.91 -1.39 33.45
N MET A 687 8.55 -1.81 32.23
CA MET A 687 9.41 -1.71 31.05
C MET A 687 9.65 -0.26 30.61
N TYR A 688 8.62 0.59 30.64
CA TYR A 688 8.70 2.01 30.30
C TYR A 688 9.64 2.77 31.24
N GLU A 689 9.50 2.55 32.56
CA GLU A 689 10.32 3.19 33.59
C GLU A 689 11.81 2.83 33.49
N ILE A 690 12.16 1.64 32.99
CA ILE A 690 13.55 1.27 32.71
C ILE A 690 14.09 1.96 31.44
N TRP A 691 13.23 2.30 30.47
CA TRP A 691 13.64 2.76 29.13
C TRP A 691 13.06 4.12 28.67
N PRO A 692 12.92 5.15 29.54
CA PRO A 692 12.23 6.40 29.18
C PRO A 692 12.89 7.11 27.99
N ASN A 693 14.22 7.02 27.87
CA ASN A 693 14.99 7.64 26.79
C ASN A 693 15.32 6.70 25.62
N HIS A 694 14.84 5.44 25.61
CA HIS A 694 15.18 4.47 24.57
C HIS A 694 13.95 3.91 23.85
N GLN A 695 13.24 4.81 23.14
CA GLN A 695 12.06 4.48 22.32
C GLN A 695 12.20 3.20 21.48
N GLN A 696 13.31 3.02 20.77
CA GLN A 696 13.53 1.82 19.94
C GLN A 696 13.56 0.52 20.77
N MET A 697 14.11 0.54 21.99
CA MET A 697 14.09 -0.59 22.90
C MET A 697 12.65 -0.90 23.32
N MET A 698 11.85 0.12 23.66
CA MET A 698 10.44 -0.07 24.00
C MET A 698 9.66 -0.71 22.85
N VAL A 699 9.81 -0.21 21.62
CA VAL A 699 9.17 -0.79 20.42
C VAL A 699 9.51 -2.29 20.27
N VAL A 700 10.79 -2.68 20.40
CA VAL A 700 11.19 -4.09 20.22
C VAL A 700 10.88 -4.98 21.44
N LEU A 701 10.81 -4.43 22.65
CA LEU A 701 10.41 -5.17 23.85
C LEU A 701 8.91 -5.45 23.85
N VAL A 702 8.06 -4.45 23.61
CA VAL A 702 6.61 -4.69 23.43
C VAL A 702 6.37 -5.65 22.27
N ASP A 703 7.15 -5.52 21.18
CA ASP A 703 7.08 -6.47 20.07
C ASP A 703 7.31 -7.91 20.52
N LYS A 704 8.34 -8.11 21.35
CA LYS A 704 8.74 -9.40 21.89
C LYS A 704 7.73 -9.94 22.89
N LEU A 705 7.25 -9.13 23.83
CA LEU A 705 6.31 -9.50 24.89
C LEU A 705 5.00 -10.07 24.29
N VAL A 706 4.45 -9.39 23.28
CA VAL A 706 3.27 -9.87 22.51
C VAL A 706 3.59 -11.18 21.78
N LYS A 707 4.73 -11.26 21.08
CA LYS A 707 5.14 -12.49 20.37
C LYS A 707 5.38 -13.70 21.28
N THR A 708 5.72 -13.48 22.55
CA THR A 708 5.86 -14.54 23.57
C THR A 708 4.60 -14.74 24.42
N GLN A 709 3.49 -14.07 24.10
CA GLN A 709 2.23 -14.12 24.85
C GLN A 709 2.43 -13.80 26.35
N ILE A 710 3.36 -12.89 26.68
CA ILE A 710 3.49 -12.35 28.04
C ILE A 710 2.45 -11.25 28.26
N VAL A 711 2.16 -10.48 27.21
CA VAL A 711 1.07 -9.49 27.17
C VAL A 711 0.23 -9.72 25.92
N GLU A 712 -1.05 -9.40 26.00
CA GLU A 712 -2.02 -9.46 24.92
C GLU A 712 -2.09 -8.14 24.15
N CYS A 713 -2.74 -8.16 22.99
CA CYS A 713 -2.89 -6.95 22.16
C CYS A 713 -3.80 -5.91 22.83
N SER A 714 -4.81 -6.33 23.61
CA SER A 714 -5.67 -5.40 24.37
C SER A 714 -4.91 -4.70 25.49
N ALA A 715 -4.04 -5.41 26.21
CA ALA A 715 -3.23 -4.85 27.29
C ALA A 715 -2.30 -3.75 26.75
N VAL A 716 -1.69 -3.96 25.58
CA VAL A 716 -0.88 -2.95 24.90
C VAL A 716 -1.72 -1.76 24.44
N ALA A 717 -2.92 -1.98 23.88
CA ALA A 717 -3.81 -0.89 23.49
C ALA A 717 -4.27 -0.06 24.71
N ASN A 718 -4.67 -0.72 25.80
CA ASN A 718 -5.04 -0.07 27.05
C ASN A 718 -3.88 0.69 27.70
N TRP A 719 -2.65 0.18 27.62
CA TRP A 719 -1.44 0.85 28.09
C TRP A 719 -1.07 2.08 27.23
N VAL A 720 -1.20 2.01 25.90
CA VAL A 720 -0.93 3.16 25.01
C VAL A 720 -1.75 4.40 25.37
N PHE A 721 -3.00 4.21 25.79
CA PHE A 721 -3.90 5.28 26.24
C PHE A 721 -3.96 5.41 27.79
N SER A 722 -2.97 4.91 28.52
CA SER A 722 -2.92 5.08 29.98
C SER A 722 -2.38 6.46 30.36
N SER A 723 -2.68 6.90 31.58
CA SER A 723 -2.24 8.23 32.08
C SER A 723 -0.73 8.44 32.03
N GLU A 724 0.07 7.37 32.16
CA GLU A 724 1.53 7.40 32.10
C GLU A 724 2.08 7.72 30.69
N LEU A 725 1.37 7.29 29.64
CA LEU A 725 1.71 7.62 28.24
C LEU A 725 0.91 8.81 27.67
N GLY A 726 -0.02 9.39 28.43
CA GLY A 726 -0.87 10.50 27.98
C GLY A 726 -0.09 11.70 27.43
N SER A 727 1.04 12.05 28.05
CA SER A 727 1.94 13.10 27.55
C SER A 727 2.79 12.69 26.35
N GLU A 728 3.01 11.38 26.16
CA GLU A 728 3.79 10.80 25.07
C GLU A 728 2.95 10.51 23.82
N LEU A 729 1.61 10.62 23.90
CA LEU A 729 0.67 10.31 22.80
C LEU A 729 0.94 11.06 21.50
N THR A 730 1.66 12.19 21.49
CA THR A 730 2.02 12.85 20.23
C THR A 730 3.24 12.21 19.54
N ASN A 731 4.11 11.50 20.27
CA ASN A 731 5.40 11.00 19.79
C ASN A 731 5.25 9.71 18.96
N PHE A 732 6.04 9.59 17.88
CA PHE A 732 5.79 8.60 16.83
C PHE A 732 5.99 7.15 17.30
N TYR A 733 6.88 6.91 18.27
CA TYR A 733 7.17 5.56 18.76
C TYR A 733 5.97 4.88 19.45
N VAL A 734 5.05 5.65 20.05
CA VAL A 734 3.82 5.14 20.67
C VAL A 734 2.91 4.52 19.62
N TRP A 735 2.81 5.17 18.46
CA TRP A 735 2.04 4.69 17.31
C TRP A 735 2.77 3.56 16.57
N GLU A 736 4.11 3.59 16.47
CA GLU A 736 4.90 2.43 16.01
C GLU A 736 4.58 1.16 16.86
N ILE A 737 4.38 1.29 18.18
CA ILE A 737 3.96 0.20 19.07
C ILE A 737 2.53 -0.24 18.78
N LEU A 738 1.56 0.69 18.72
CA LEU A 738 0.15 0.35 18.53
C LEU A 738 -0.07 -0.30 17.15
N SER A 739 0.45 0.29 16.08
CA SER A 739 0.37 -0.24 14.72
C SER A 739 1.04 -1.61 14.60
N SER A 740 2.22 -1.82 15.18
CA SER A 740 2.89 -3.14 15.20
C SER A 740 2.03 -4.21 15.89
N THR A 741 1.27 -3.81 16.91
CA THR A 741 0.37 -4.68 17.67
C THR A 741 -0.87 -5.04 16.86
N ILE A 742 -1.56 -4.06 16.27
CA ILE A 742 -2.71 -4.27 15.39
C ILE A 742 -2.34 -5.14 14.18
N GLU A 743 -1.20 -4.85 13.52
CA GLU A 743 -0.73 -5.67 12.40
C GLU A 743 -0.47 -7.14 12.78
N LYS A 744 -0.05 -7.45 14.00
CA LYS A 744 0.13 -8.85 14.43
C LYS A 744 -1.21 -9.56 14.56
N MET A 745 -2.20 -8.90 15.15
CA MET A 745 -3.55 -9.43 15.24
C MET A 745 -4.12 -9.69 13.84
N ASN A 746 -3.97 -8.72 12.93
CA ASN A 746 -4.36 -8.86 11.53
C ASN A 746 -3.64 -10.04 10.85
N ARG A 747 -2.30 -10.13 10.96
CA ARG A 747 -1.51 -11.25 10.41
C ARG A 747 -1.87 -12.60 11.02
N GLN A 748 -2.31 -12.64 12.28
CA GLN A 748 -2.73 -13.87 12.96
C GLN A 748 -4.07 -14.39 12.42
N VAL A 749 -5.02 -13.49 12.18
CA VAL A 749 -6.29 -13.81 11.50
C VAL A 749 -6.06 -14.23 10.06
N GLU A 750 -5.25 -13.47 9.30
CA GLU A 750 -4.90 -13.76 7.90
C GLU A 750 -4.24 -15.13 7.77
N LYS A 751 -3.31 -15.48 8.67
CA LYS A 751 -2.67 -16.79 8.70
C LYS A 751 -3.68 -17.94 8.85
N TYR A 752 -4.58 -17.86 9.83
CA TYR A 752 -5.59 -18.91 10.03
C TYR A 752 -6.60 -18.95 8.89
N HIS A 753 -6.95 -17.81 8.30
CA HIS A 753 -7.83 -17.76 7.14
C HIS A 753 -7.21 -18.45 5.92
N ASN A 754 -5.94 -18.17 5.63
CA ASN A 754 -5.22 -18.81 4.53
C ASN A 754 -5.02 -20.31 4.77
N GLU A 755 -4.69 -20.74 6.00
CA GLU A 755 -4.61 -22.16 6.36
C GLU A 755 -5.96 -22.88 6.15
N LEU A 756 -7.07 -22.25 6.53
CA LEU A 756 -8.42 -22.80 6.32
C LEU A 756 -8.78 -22.89 4.83
N LEU A 757 -8.43 -21.89 4.01
CA LEU A 757 -8.64 -21.93 2.56
C LEU A 757 -7.84 -23.06 1.88
N ASP A 758 -6.60 -23.30 2.32
CA ASP A 758 -5.78 -24.39 1.79
C ASP A 758 -6.27 -25.77 2.25
N LEU A 759 -6.76 -25.91 3.48
CA LEU A 759 -7.43 -27.13 3.96
C LEU A 759 -8.72 -27.40 3.17
N ARG A 760 -9.53 -26.37 2.90
CA ARG A 760 -10.75 -26.48 2.06
C ARG A 760 -10.42 -26.93 0.64
N ARG A 761 -9.33 -26.42 0.05
CA ARG A 761 -8.83 -26.90 -1.26
C ARG A 761 -8.46 -28.37 -1.22
N GLN A 762 -7.73 -28.81 -0.18
CA GLN A 762 -7.34 -30.22 -0.02
C GLN A 762 -8.56 -31.14 0.16
N LEU A 763 -9.57 -30.72 0.93
CA LEU A 763 -10.84 -31.44 1.08
C LEU A 763 -11.58 -31.57 -0.26
N ASN A 764 -11.70 -30.48 -1.02
CA ASN A 764 -12.31 -30.50 -2.36
C ASN A 764 -11.57 -31.44 -3.32
N ILE A 765 -10.23 -31.47 -3.28
CA ILE A 765 -9.40 -32.38 -4.09
C ILE A 765 -9.63 -33.83 -3.65
N SER A 766 -9.66 -34.14 -2.35
CA SER A 766 -9.94 -35.48 -1.85
C SER A 766 -11.33 -35.97 -2.30
N ALA A 767 -12.36 -35.12 -2.17
CA ALA A 767 -13.71 -35.42 -2.63
C ALA A 767 -13.77 -35.68 -4.15
N ALA A 768 -13.05 -34.90 -4.96
CA ALA A 768 -12.97 -35.11 -6.41
C ALA A 768 -12.24 -36.42 -6.77
N VAL A 769 -11.16 -36.76 -6.08
CA VAL A 769 -10.44 -38.05 -6.26
C VAL A 769 -11.37 -39.21 -5.89
N GLN A 770 -12.03 -39.18 -4.74
CA GLN A 770 -12.97 -40.21 -4.31
C GLN A 770 -14.17 -40.36 -5.29
N ALA A 771 -14.65 -39.27 -5.89
CA ALA A 771 -15.69 -39.32 -6.93
C ALA A 771 -15.18 -39.96 -8.24
N THR A 772 -13.91 -39.74 -8.59
CA THR A 772 -13.27 -40.32 -9.78
C THR A 772 -12.99 -41.81 -9.60
N THR A 773 -12.55 -42.27 -8.43
CA THR A 773 -12.38 -43.70 -8.14
C THR A 773 -13.71 -44.46 -8.19
N ARG A 774 -14.82 -43.86 -7.74
CA ARG A 774 -16.16 -44.48 -7.82
C ARG A 774 -16.68 -44.67 -9.24
N THR A 775 -16.12 -44.01 -10.25
CA THR A 775 -16.55 -44.14 -11.65
C THR A 775 -15.78 -45.21 -12.44
N THR A 776 -14.68 -45.76 -11.91
CA THR A 776 -13.91 -46.84 -12.56
C THR A 776 -14.35 -48.25 -12.17
N ASP A 777 -15.07 -48.44 -11.07
CA ASP A 777 -15.38 -49.76 -10.50
C ASP A 777 -16.68 -50.42 -11.02
N VAL A 778 -17.21 -49.98 -12.17
CA VAL A 778 -18.43 -50.55 -12.80
C VAL A 778 -18.17 -51.09 -14.21
N ILE A 779 -17.36 -52.15 -14.29
CA ILE A 779 -17.33 -53.06 -15.44
C ILE A 779 -17.30 -54.51 -14.90
N PRO A 780 -18.37 -55.33 -15.09
CA PRO A 780 -18.33 -56.72 -14.68
C PRO A 780 -17.47 -57.54 -15.65
N SER A 781 -16.38 -58.10 -15.13
CA SER A 781 -15.50 -59.01 -15.85
C SER A 781 -16.17 -60.36 -16.11
N ASN A 782 -16.23 -60.77 -17.38
CA ASN A 782 -16.49 -62.15 -17.76
C ASN A 782 -15.41 -62.59 -18.76
N GLU A 783 -14.47 -63.43 -18.31
CA GLU A 783 -13.45 -64.04 -19.17
C GLU A 783 -14.03 -65.28 -19.87
N GLN A 784 -13.80 -65.41 -21.18
CA GLN A 784 -13.54 -66.70 -21.81
C GLN A 784 -12.81 -66.52 -23.16
N THR A 785 -11.83 -67.38 -23.41
CA THR A 785 -10.86 -67.24 -24.51
C THR A 785 -11.10 -68.23 -25.66
N ILE A 786 -11.16 -67.69 -26.91
CA ILE A 786 -10.61 -68.29 -28.17
C ILE A 786 -11.36 -69.56 -28.69
N PRO A 787 -11.52 -69.84 -30.03
CA PRO A 787 -10.79 -69.32 -31.21
C PRO A 787 -11.58 -68.91 -32.50
N THR A 788 -10.93 -68.07 -33.34
CA THR A 788 -10.81 -68.06 -34.84
C THR A 788 -11.99 -68.09 -35.83
N ASN A 789 -11.72 -67.47 -37.01
CA ASN A 789 -12.44 -67.43 -38.31
C ASN A 789 -13.57 -66.38 -38.41
N GLU A 790 -13.46 -65.37 -39.28
CA GLU A 790 -13.78 -65.39 -40.74
C GLU A 790 -15.25 -65.78 -40.98
N GLU A 791 -16.13 -64.97 -41.60
CA GLU A 791 -15.98 -64.18 -42.83
C GLU A 791 -16.91 -62.91 -42.90
N LYS A 792 -16.56 -61.95 -43.78
CA LYS A 792 -17.33 -61.32 -44.91
C LYS A 792 -18.88 -61.18 -44.82
N ILE A 793 -19.58 -60.22 -45.47
CA ILE A 793 -19.27 -59.13 -46.43
C ILE A 793 -20.50 -58.18 -46.54
N SER A 794 -20.27 -56.88 -46.79
CA SER A 794 -21.12 -55.86 -47.49
C SER A 794 -22.62 -55.68 -47.12
N ASP A 795 -23.39 -54.67 -47.58
CA ASP A 795 -23.26 -53.51 -48.50
C ASP A 795 -23.95 -52.26 -47.84
N GLU A 796 -23.47 -51.02 -47.98
CA GLU A 796 -23.95 -49.97 -48.94
C GLU A 796 -25.47 -49.61 -48.77
N ILE A 797 -25.97 -48.37 -48.56
CA ILE A 797 -25.77 -47.07 -49.25
C ILE A 797 -26.17 -45.87 -48.33
N LYS A 798 -25.25 -44.90 -48.19
CA LYS A 798 -25.31 -43.41 -48.30
C LYS A 798 -26.60 -42.53 -48.22
N MET A 799 -26.41 -41.37 -47.54
CA MET A 799 -26.72 -39.95 -47.93
C MET A 799 -28.20 -39.46 -48.05
N ASP A 800 -28.58 -38.19 -47.81
CA ASP A 800 -27.91 -37.01 -47.20
C ASP A 800 -28.91 -35.87 -46.83
N GLU A 801 -28.44 -34.93 -45.99
CA GLU A 801 -28.71 -33.46 -45.87
C GLU A 801 -30.11 -32.77 -45.80
N ASN A 802 -30.17 -31.76 -44.92
CA ASN A 802 -30.76 -30.37 -44.97
C ASN A 802 -32.10 -30.10 -45.74
N ASP A 803 -33.00 -29.21 -45.30
CA ASP A 803 -32.78 -27.77 -45.02
C ASP A 803 -34.00 -27.07 -44.34
N ASN A 804 -33.84 -25.76 -44.07
CA ASN A 804 -34.67 -24.70 -43.47
C ASN A 804 -36.20 -24.57 -43.72
N THR A 805 -36.82 -23.75 -42.84
CA THR A 805 -37.73 -22.58 -43.07
C THR A 805 -39.10 -22.56 -42.36
N THR A 806 -39.37 -21.43 -41.67
CA THR A 806 -40.69 -20.74 -41.45
C THR A 806 -41.82 -21.49 -40.71
N THR A 807 -42.79 -20.88 -40.00
CA THR A 807 -43.26 -19.47 -39.82
C THR A 807 -44.16 -19.41 -38.56
N ASN A 808 -44.32 -18.24 -37.93
CA ASN A 808 -45.49 -17.76 -37.12
C ASN A 808 -46.04 -18.69 -35.99
N GLU A 809 -46.83 -18.27 -34.98
CA GLU A 809 -47.75 -17.15 -34.86
C GLU A 809 -48.03 -16.81 -33.37
N GLU A 810 -48.39 -15.56 -33.11
CA GLU A 810 -49.26 -14.98 -32.06
C GLU A 810 -49.39 -15.54 -30.60
N LYS A 811 -49.02 -14.65 -29.67
CA LYS A 811 -49.68 -14.25 -28.38
C LYS A 811 -51.24 -14.24 -28.39
N PRO A 812 -51.97 -13.95 -27.28
CA PRO A 812 -51.63 -13.82 -25.83
C PRO A 812 -52.71 -14.42 -24.85
N SER A 813 -52.65 -14.03 -23.55
CA SER A 813 -53.87 -13.66 -22.74
C SER A 813 -54.83 -14.79 -22.27
N ILE A 814 -55.72 -14.66 -21.26
CA ILE A 814 -56.03 -13.61 -20.26
C ILE A 814 -56.72 -14.23 -18.99
N THR A 815 -56.24 -13.87 -17.80
CA THR A 815 -56.93 -13.62 -16.49
C THR A 815 -58.04 -14.51 -15.85
N ASN A 816 -58.07 -14.42 -14.50
CA ASN A 816 -59.25 -14.38 -13.60
C ASN A 816 -60.10 -15.68 -13.45
N LEU A 817 -60.58 -16.09 -12.27
CA LEU A 817 -61.35 -15.32 -11.28
C LEU A 817 -61.29 -15.91 -9.84
N LYS A 818 -61.17 -15.00 -8.87
CA LYS A 818 -62.08 -14.80 -7.70
C LYS A 818 -62.95 -15.97 -7.19
N ARG A 819 -62.73 -16.36 -5.93
CA ARG A 819 -63.61 -16.17 -4.74
C ARG A 819 -62.94 -16.86 -3.53
N ARG A 820 -62.62 -16.21 -2.40
CA ARG A 820 -63.39 -15.34 -1.47
C ARG A 820 -64.40 -16.11 -0.61
N ARG A 821 -64.01 -16.35 0.66
CA ARG A 821 -64.78 -16.38 1.92
C ARG A 821 -63.73 -16.32 3.05
N GLU A 822 -63.73 -15.29 3.90
CA GLU A 822 -64.62 -15.13 5.08
C GLU A 822 -64.18 -16.15 6.16
N SER A 823 -63.38 -15.75 7.16
CA SER A 823 -63.77 -15.01 8.41
C SER A 823 -64.21 -16.00 9.50
N ASP A 824 -63.90 -15.87 10.79
CA ASP A 824 -63.05 -14.95 11.58
C ASP A 824 -62.60 -15.75 12.84
N ASP A 825 -62.12 -15.05 13.86
CA ASP A 825 -62.02 -15.39 15.28
C ASP A 825 -60.70 -15.97 15.81
N ASP A 826 -60.31 -15.37 16.93
CA ASP A 826 -59.06 -15.49 17.67
C ASP A 826 -59.01 -16.74 18.57
N ASP A 827 -57.81 -17.11 19.05
CA ASP A 827 -57.52 -17.17 20.49
C ASP A 827 -56.03 -17.50 20.73
N ASP A 828 -55.54 -17.07 21.89
CA ASP A 828 -54.15 -17.17 22.35
C ASP A 828 -53.69 -18.62 22.66
N GLU A 829 -52.38 -18.88 22.56
CA GLU A 829 -51.49 -19.24 23.69
C GLU A 829 -50.13 -19.80 23.21
N ASP A 830 -49.09 -19.58 24.03
CA ASP A 830 -47.68 -19.88 23.76
C ASP A 830 -47.30 -21.37 23.90
N ASP A 831 -46.10 -21.69 23.39
CA ASP A 831 -45.21 -22.79 23.81
C ASP A 831 -45.78 -24.21 23.96
N ASP A 832 -45.56 -25.03 22.93
CA ASP A 832 -45.18 -26.44 23.15
C ASP A 832 -44.08 -26.90 22.16
N GLU A 833 -42.89 -26.32 22.36
CA GLU A 833 -41.65 -26.83 21.77
C GLU A 833 -41.33 -28.22 22.38
N LYS A 834 -41.20 -29.25 21.51
CA LYS A 834 -40.81 -30.66 21.76
C LYS A 834 -41.95 -31.70 21.87
N GLN A 835 -42.56 -32.08 20.73
CA GLN A 835 -42.83 -33.50 20.38
C GLN A 835 -43.36 -33.75 18.95
N SER A 836 -42.60 -33.41 17.90
CA SER A 836 -42.99 -33.78 16.52
C SER A 836 -41.84 -33.95 15.51
N THR A 837 -40.59 -34.17 15.98
CA THR A 837 -39.42 -34.46 15.12
C THR A 837 -38.88 -35.89 15.26
N GLU A 838 -39.68 -36.82 15.80
CA GLU A 838 -39.40 -38.26 15.76
C GLU A 838 -40.39 -39.03 14.87
N LYS A 839 -40.13 -39.04 13.54
CA LYS A 839 -40.41 -40.17 12.59
C LYS A 839 -40.25 -39.79 11.10
N ILE A 840 -39.05 -39.38 10.70
CA ILE A 840 -38.54 -39.69 9.35
C ILE A 840 -37.09 -40.21 9.50
N GLN A 841 -36.96 -41.44 10.01
CA GLN A 841 -35.67 -42.10 10.21
C GLN A 841 -35.76 -43.58 9.82
N SER A 842 -35.74 -43.88 8.52
CA SER A 842 -35.49 -45.26 8.01
C SER A 842 -35.14 -45.34 6.51
N MET A 843 -34.30 -44.43 5.99
CA MET A 843 -33.52 -44.68 4.76
C MET A 843 -32.08 -44.18 4.93
N GLN A 844 -31.30 -44.87 5.76
CA GLN A 844 -29.85 -44.70 5.78
C GLN A 844 -29.26 -45.27 4.49
N ILE A 845 -29.02 -44.40 3.51
CA ILE A 845 -27.94 -44.64 2.54
C ILE A 845 -26.66 -44.54 3.35
N SER A 846 -26.07 -45.67 3.70
CA SER A 846 -24.78 -45.73 4.37
C SER A 846 -23.73 -45.06 3.50
N GLN A 847 -23.29 -43.85 3.87
CA GLN A 847 -22.06 -43.29 3.33
C GLN A 847 -20.93 -44.29 3.58
N PRO A 848 -20.09 -44.62 2.58
CA PRO A 848 -18.94 -45.48 2.82
C PRO A 848 -18.00 -44.79 3.84
N PRO A 849 -17.22 -45.55 4.63
CA PRO A 849 -16.32 -44.98 5.62
C PRO A 849 -15.38 -43.98 4.95
N MET A 850 -15.41 -42.74 5.44
CA MET A 850 -14.46 -41.69 5.07
C MET A 850 -13.04 -42.20 5.36
N ASP A 851 -12.13 -42.06 4.39
CA ASP A 851 -10.76 -42.53 4.59
C ASP A 851 -10.07 -41.79 5.76
N GLU A 852 -9.15 -42.48 6.44
CA GLU A 852 -8.51 -41.98 7.67
C GLU A 852 -7.75 -40.65 7.47
N ALA A 853 -7.22 -40.40 6.27
CA ALA A 853 -6.54 -39.15 5.96
C ALA A 853 -7.54 -38.01 5.71
N THR A 854 -8.66 -38.27 5.03
CA THR A 854 -9.76 -37.29 4.87
C THR A 854 -10.42 -36.98 6.22
N ALA A 855 -10.55 -37.95 7.12
CA ALA A 855 -11.05 -37.75 8.48
C ALA A 855 -10.13 -36.80 9.29
N LYS A 856 -8.81 -37.05 9.30
CA LYS A 856 -7.81 -36.17 9.94
C LYS A 856 -7.76 -34.78 9.31
N LEU A 857 -8.05 -34.67 8.01
CA LEU A 857 -8.10 -33.39 7.32
C LEU A 857 -9.34 -32.57 7.72
N HIS A 858 -10.49 -33.22 7.95
CA HIS A 858 -11.68 -32.59 8.53
C HIS A 858 -11.46 -32.16 9.99
N GLU A 859 -10.90 -33.02 10.84
CA GLU A 859 -10.53 -32.67 12.23
C GLU A 859 -9.61 -31.44 12.27
N LYS A 860 -8.59 -31.40 11.39
CA LYS A 860 -7.71 -30.23 11.28
C LYS A 860 -8.46 -28.98 10.77
N TYR A 861 -9.39 -29.13 9.83
CA TYR A 861 -10.21 -28.02 9.33
C TYR A 861 -11.02 -27.39 10.47
N GLU A 862 -11.73 -28.20 11.27
CA GLU A 862 -12.54 -27.74 12.41
C GLU A 862 -11.68 -27.00 13.45
N ILE A 863 -10.51 -27.55 13.82
CA ILE A 863 -9.57 -26.90 14.76
C ILE A 863 -9.06 -25.54 14.23
N VAL A 864 -8.83 -25.41 12.92
CA VAL A 864 -8.39 -24.13 12.32
C VAL A 864 -9.56 -23.15 12.19
N GLU A 865 -10.79 -23.63 11.97
CA GLU A 865 -12.01 -22.82 11.92
C GLU A 865 -12.34 -22.21 13.28
N GLU A 866 -12.28 -22.99 14.36
CA GLU A 866 -12.43 -22.50 15.74
C GLU A 866 -11.37 -21.43 16.06
N ARG A 867 -10.09 -21.69 15.73
CA ARG A 867 -8.99 -20.72 15.92
C ARG A 867 -9.17 -19.45 15.10
N LEU A 868 -9.69 -19.54 13.88
CA LEU A 868 -10.01 -18.38 13.06
C LEU A 868 -11.15 -17.56 13.65
N SER A 869 -12.20 -18.23 14.16
CA SER A 869 -13.33 -17.58 14.84
C SER A 869 -12.84 -16.80 16.06
N HIS A 870 -12.09 -17.45 16.95
CA HIS A 870 -11.53 -16.82 18.13
C HIS A 870 -10.57 -15.66 17.80
N ALA A 871 -9.70 -15.83 16.80
CA ALA A 871 -8.79 -14.75 16.37
C ALA A 871 -9.56 -13.54 15.78
N ARG A 872 -10.66 -13.77 15.05
CA ARG A 872 -11.54 -12.70 14.55
C ARG A 872 -12.26 -11.97 15.68
N GLU A 873 -12.69 -12.69 16.72
CA GLU A 873 -13.28 -12.08 17.92
C GLU A 873 -12.25 -11.20 18.65
N GLN A 874 -11.03 -11.70 18.86
CA GLN A 874 -9.93 -10.92 19.43
C GLN A 874 -9.57 -9.69 18.58
N GLN A 875 -9.57 -9.83 17.25
CA GLN A 875 -9.36 -8.72 16.32
C GLN A 875 -10.46 -7.66 16.45
N LYS A 876 -11.73 -8.06 16.45
CA LYS A 876 -12.87 -7.15 16.66
C LYS A 876 -12.79 -6.44 18.01
N LYS A 877 -12.50 -7.18 19.09
CA LYS A 877 -12.31 -6.62 20.44
C LYS A 877 -11.16 -5.61 20.49
N LEU A 878 -10.05 -5.88 19.81
CA LEU A 878 -8.92 -4.95 19.73
C LEU A 878 -9.31 -3.62 19.07
N TYR A 879 -9.99 -3.65 17.93
CA TYR A 879 -10.47 -2.42 17.28
C TYR A 879 -11.49 -1.66 18.14
N LEU A 880 -12.44 -2.36 18.79
CA LEU A 880 -13.37 -1.74 19.74
C LEU A 880 -12.63 -0.99 20.86
N ILE A 881 -11.65 -1.63 21.50
CA ILE A 881 -10.84 -1.01 22.57
C ILE A 881 -10.08 0.21 22.02
N VAL A 882 -9.41 0.09 20.87
CA VAL A 882 -8.65 1.21 20.28
C VAL A 882 -9.55 2.41 19.98
N PHE A 883 -10.70 2.19 19.34
CA PHE A 883 -11.62 3.29 19.02
C PHE A 883 -12.30 3.87 20.25
N GLN A 884 -12.72 3.05 21.22
CA GLN A 884 -13.26 3.53 22.51
C GLN A 884 -12.23 4.41 23.25
N ARG A 885 -10.96 4.00 23.28
CA ARG A 885 -9.90 4.80 23.89
C ARG A 885 -9.64 6.12 23.15
N PHE A 886 -9.69 6.13 21.81
CA PHE A 886 -9.65 7.38 21.05
C PHE A 886 -10.83 8.30 21.39
N ILE A 887 -12.06 7.78 21.39
CA ILE A 887 -13.27 8.57 21.69
C ILE A 887 -13.18 9.17 23.09
N MET A 888 -12.84 8.36 24.12
CA MET A 888 -12.64 8.87 25.48
C MET A 888 -11.57 9.97 25.53
N THR A 889 -10.39 9.71 24.98
CA THR A 889 -9.23 10.64 25.04
C THR A 889 -9.52 11.95 24.31
N LEU A 890 -10.21 11.90 23.17
CA LEU A 890 -10.60 13.08 22.41
C LEU A 890 -11.75 13.84 23.08
N SER A 891 -12.79 13.16 23.57
CA SER A 891 -13.90 13.79 24.28
C SER A 891 -13.45 14.46 25.57
N ASP A 892 -12.60 13.81 26.37
CA ASP A 892 -12.04 14.40 27.60
C ASP A 892 -11.26 15.68 27.29
N PHE A 893 -10.46 15.68 26.22
CA PHE A 893 -9.73 16.86 25.76
C PHE A 893 -10.63 17.99 25.24
N LEU A 894 -11.69 17.65 24.47
CA LEU A 894 -12.64 18.63 23.96
C LEU A 894 -13.43 19.29 25.10
N ASN A 895 -13.89 18.48 26.06
CA ASN A 895 -14.52 18.96 27.31
C ASN A 895 -13.57 19.85 28.13
N GLU A 896 -12.28 19.48 28.22
CA GLU A 896 -11.26 20.30 28.89
C GLU A 896 -11.09 21.65 28.18
N CYS A 897 -11.02 21.68 26.85
CA CYS A 897 -10.93 22.90 26.06
C CYS A 897 -12.16 23.80 26.23
N GLU A 898 -13.37 23.24 26.18
CA GLU A 898 -14.63 23.97 26.45
C GLU A 898 -14.62 24.57 27.86
N SER A 899 -14.26 23.78 28.88
CA SER A 899 -14.19 24.24 30.28
C SER A 899 -13.19 25.39 30.50
N LYS A 900 -12.14 25.45 29.66
CA LYS A 900 -11.10 26.49 29.68
C LYS A 900 -11.36 27.64 28.70
N ASN A 901 -12.43 27.55 27.90
CA ASN A 901 -12.75 28.48 26.80
C ASN A 901 -11.56 28.67 25.82
N VAL A 902 -10.91 27.55 25.46
CA VAL A 902 -9.83 27.48 24.47
C VAL A 902 -10.36 26.81 23.20
N ASP A 903 -10.09 27.37 22.04
CA ASP A 903 -10.41 26.73 20.75
C ASP A 903 -9.57 25.45 20.59
N PRO A 904 -10.19 24.25 20.51
CA PRO A 904 -9.46 22.99 20.34
C PRO A 904 -8.55 22.97 19.10
N VAL A 905 -8.97 23.64 18.01
CA VAL A 905 -8.25 23.69 16.72
C VAL A 905 -6.98 24.53 16.82
N SER A 906 -6.92 25.48 17.76
CA SER A 906 -5.70 26.25 18.06
C SER A 906 -4.60 25.42 18.72
N THR A 907 -4.91 24.22 19.20
CA THR A 907 -3.95 23.34 19.88
C THR A 907 -3.28 22.37 18.90
N PRO A 908 -1.93 22.22 18.92
CA PRO A 908 -1.28 21.19 18.11
C PRO A 908 -1.68 19.77 18.50
N TRP A 909 -2.05 19.54 19.77
CA TRP A 909 -2.42 18.22 20.29
C TRP A 909 -3.62 17.63 19.55
N LEU A 910 -4.69 18.39 19.33
CA LEU A 910 -5.88 17.89 18.63
C LEU A 910 -5.50 17.39 17.23
N LYS A 911 -4.72 18.17 16.48
CA LYS A 911 -4.22 17.76 15.16
C LYS A 911 -3.49 16.42 15.22
N TRP A 912 -2.55 16.25 16.16
CA TRP A 912 -1.80 15.00 16.29
C TRP A 912 -2.73 13.82 16.61
N ILE A 913 -3.69 13.94 17.54
CA ILE A 913 -4.49 12.79 17.97
C ILE A 913 -5.65 12.47 17.01
N ILE A 914 -6.33 13.47 16.46
CA ILE A 914 -7.43 13.24 15.51
C ILE A 914 -6.91 12.64 14.18
N GLU A 915 -5.71 13.03 13.74
CA GLU A 915 -5.08 12.45 12.55
C GLU A 915 -4.53 11.03 12.79
N ARG A 916 -4.31 10.63 14.05
CA ARG A 916 -4.01 9.22 14.40
C ARG A 916 -5.24 8.35 14.37
N LEU A 917 -6.40 8.86 14.78
CA LEU A 917 -7.68 8.17 14.54
C LEU A 917 -7.91 7.97 13.03
N GLN A 918 -7.72 9.01 12.22
CA GLN A 918 -7.73 8.92 10.75
C GLN A 918 -6.73 7.88 10.23
N GLU A 919 -5.49 7.85 10.75
CA GLU A 919 -4.47 6.90 10.33
C GLU A 919 -4.84 5.44 10.63
N ILE A 920 -5.43 5.13 11.78
CA ILE A 920 -5.91 3.77 12.09
C ILE A 920 -7.02 3.34 11.11
N PHE A 921 -7.97 4.23 10.80
CA PHE A 921 -9.00 3.97 9.78
C PHE A 921 -8.39 3.72 8.40
N LEU A 922 -7.39 4.51 8.00
CA LEU A 922 -6.73 4.43 6.71
C LEU A 922 -5.86 3.17 6.57
N LEU A 923 -4.98 2.88 7.53
CA LEU A 923 -4.04 1.75 7.45
C LEU A 923 -4.75 0.39 7.50
N TYR A 924 -5.86 0.29 8.24
CA TYR A 924 -6.56 -0.98 8.50
C TYR A 924 -7.95 -1.04 7.88
N HIS A 925 -8.22 -0.21 6.86
CA HIS A 925 -9.55 -0.08 6.26
C HIS A 925 -10.17 -1.42 5.85
N GLU A 926 -9.40 -2.33 5.25
CA GLU A 926 -9.87 -3.66 4.82
C GLU A 926 -10.41 -4.53 5.96
N GLN A 927 -9.86 -4.37 7.18
CA GLN A 927 -10.28 -5.10 8.37
C GLN A 927 -11.41 -4.35 9.08
N VAL A 928 -11.29 -3.03 9.25
CA VAL A 928 -12.28 -2.19 9.93
C VAL A 928 -13.64 -2.21 9.23
N PHE A 929 -13.68 -2.21 7.89
CA PHE A 929 -14.94 -2.29 7.13
C PHE A 929 -15.75 -3.58 7.39
N GLN A 930 -15.13 -4.67 7.86
CA GLN A 930 -15.83 -5.92 8.19
C GLN A 930 -16.71 -5.79 9.45
N TYR A 931 -16.50 -4.74 10.24
CA TYR A 931 -17.20 -4.50 11.51
C TYR A 931 -17.92 -3.15 11.53
N VAL A 932 -18.02 -2.45 10.40
CA VAL A 932 -18.50 -1.05 10.34
C VAL A 932 -19.88 -0.86 10.94
N SER A 933 -20.80 -1.80 10.72
CA SER A 933 -22.15 -1.80 11.32
C SER A 933 -22.16 -1.99 12.84
N THR A 934 -21.19 -2.72 13.40
CA THR A 934 -20.99 -2.78 14.86
C THR A 934 -20.42 -1.45 15.37
N PHE A 935 -19.51 -0.83 14.62
CA PHE A 935 -18.92 0.44 15.06
C PHE A 935 -19.94 1.58 15.04
N GLU A 936 -20.72 1.70 13.97
CA GLU A 936 -21.82 2.66 13.83
C GLU A 936 -22.90 2.51 14.92
N SER A 937 -23.23 1.28 15.31
CA SER A 937 -24.27 1.02 16.33
C SER A 937 -23.80 1.09 17.79
N LEU A 938 -22.51 0.90 18.07
CA LEU A 938 -22.00 0.81 19.46
C LEU A 938 -21.01 1.90 19.89
N ILE A 939 -20.28 2.52 18.95
CA ILE A 939 -19.16 3.43 19.28
C ILE A 939 -19.02 4.67 18.38
N PHE A 940 -19.74 4.80 17.26
CA PHE A 940 -19.80 6.04 16.47
C PHE A 940 -21.25 6.49 16.30
N THR A 941 -21.91 6.60 17.45
CA THR A 941 -23.30 7.00 17.62
C THR A 941 -23.46 8.52 17.64
N SER A 942 -24.70 9.01 17.54
CA SER A 942 -25.01 10.44 17.35
C SER A 942 -24.79 11.34 18.57
N ASP A 943 -24.46 10.76 19.72
CA ASP A 943 -24.14 11.43 20.99
C ASP A 943 -22.66 11.80 21.15
N ILE A 944 -21.80 11.32 20.24
CA ILE A 944 -20.37 11.65 20.22
C ILE A 944 -20.13 12.99 19.51
N ASP A 945 -19.12 13.73 19.96
CA ASP A 945 -18.74 15.01 19.36
C ASP A 945 -18.55 14.91 17.83
N PHE A 946 -19.07 15.93 17.13
CA PHE A 946 -19.08 15.97 15.67
C PHE A 946 -17.67 15.84 15.06
N CYS A 947 -16.62 16.41 15.67
CA CYS A 947 -15.25 16.32 15.16
C CYS A 947 -14.74 14.87 15.12
N ILE A 948 -15.17 14.02 16.05
CA ILE A 948 -14.80 12.60 16.11
C ILE A 948 -15.66 11.80 15.13
N LEU A 949 -16.97 12.08 15.09
CA LEU A 949 -17.92 11.41 14.20
C LEU A 949 -17.63 11.71 12.72
N GLU A 950 -17.18 12.92 12.39
CA GLU A 950 -16.80 13.30 11.03
C GLU A 950 -15.67 12.41 10.49
N VAL A 951 -14.69 12.03 11.31
CA VAL A 951 -13.61 11.10 10.91
C VAL A 951 -14.17 9.74 10.50
N PHE A 952 -15.17 9.22 11.23
CA PHE A 952 -15.83 7.96 10.87
C PHE A 952 -16.65 8.10 9.57
N GLN A 953 -17.34 9.21 9.37
CA GLN A 953 -18.06 9.50 8.13
C GLN A 953 -17.11 9.62 6.92
N GLN A 954 -15.97 10.29 7.08
CA GLN A 954 -14.89 10.38 6.09
C GLN A 954 -14.32 9.00 5.74
N PHE A 955 -14.16 8.11 6.73
CA PHE A 955 -13.77 6.71 6.52
C PHE A 955 -14.84 5.93 5.74
N CYS A 956 -16.11 5.99 6.13
CA CYS A 956 -17.20 5.30 5.43
C CYS A 956 -17.30 5.74 3.96
N ALA A 957 -17.10 7.04 3.69
CA ALA A 957 -17.09 7.62 2.34
C ALA A 957 -15.99 7.07 1.40
N LEU A 958 -15.01 6.30 1.91
CA LEU A 958 -14.01 5.60 1.08
C LEU A 958 -14.58 4.44 0.26
N ARG A 959 -15.73 3.87 0.66
CA ARG A 959 -16.42 2.77 -0.05
C ARG A 959 -17.90 3.06 -0.37
N ALA A 960 -18.35 4.29 -0.12
CA ALA A 960 -19.72 4.74 -0.39
C ALA A 960 -20.02 4.92 -1.89
#